data_AF-A0A960X904-F1
#
_entry.id   AF-A0A960X904-F1
#
_cell.length_a   1.000
_cell.length_b   1.000
_cell.length_c   1.000
_cell.angle_alpha   90.00
_cell.angle_beta   90.00
_cell.angle_gamma   90.00
#
_symmetry.space_group_name_H-M   'P 1'
#
loop_
_entity.id
_entity.type
_entity.pdbx_description
1 polymer ?
#
loop_
_entity_poly.entity_id
_entity_poly.type
_entity_poly.pdbx_seq_one_letter_code
_entity_poly.pdbx_strand_id
1 'polypeptide(L)'
;MSNPEQQNLPEKTRFILKGVLIAFFLIALRVWQLSIVQHEDKLQESRLAGRKTEIEKAARGGIRDRFNEPLAENKLKFQAAILYSDLKKIPVVKWEKDEAGSKIKVYKRKLYIKELSKLLAEELKLDADRVEDEIHAKAAQLYNIPYIVKEPLSEEEYYRLNMLAKDFPGLKAIRSHERIYPHGKLASDVIGYLGHIGKEEYETILQERDELKLYLDGLEKGADLPLPEGFDTPGSLKHRLKELEELAYSGSDSVGKTGIEAMFEQELRGFQGKKTVSKDSSGHLIKEYPGAKSATPGKRLLLSLSLELQDTAEKLLALSEGTRDTKVKIGSSPTKKADKQPWIMGGAIVAMEPNTGEILALATYPRVDPNDFNQKNTKNIHRWLEDEDFLSEVWDGLTPLSKERFDFKSQAYYDEEKTLTWELYLDLILSKGSPLKEKLSSKYRTVKAGVETLRKNEEEPMVLDLIHLALDERLFSSELLKKAGSLTLSDHRAHEQDFNRLLKGMEEILAGIFSETEFKDWREENEIEFIKEMRAKEKAEKKYPKPYLDYLDAEEKRQFQSIWERNKVPFALTFLTGKGIDSPYTRALFEWRKELESGAHEALFWADAYHRLKKLLKGFEEPLKESYLATLRSYADLERPLKAKWKIAGKRGVNLKEKDLAQAFHPTYGWGHGRSHAYRQATVQGSIFKLVTAYAALMEKERSKIELPEIEDLYFKSGQEYFVGYHANKKPIPQLYKGGRIPRSHSARIGKVDLLSAIELSSNPYFSLLAADVIRKPGDLIEAAKKFSFGSKTGIDLPYEIPGKLPSDLDTNPTGLYATAIGQHTLIVTPLQTAVQLTSISNGGH
;
A
#
# COMPACT_ATOMS: atom_id res chain seq x y z
N MET A 1 -23.73 -18.99 -107.80
CA MET A 1 -22.67 -19.82 -107.19
C MET A 1 -22.34 -19.26 -105.82
N SER A 2 -22.14 -20.16 -104.89
CA SER A 2 -22.05 -20.04 -103.45
C SER A 2 -20.61 -19.94 -102.92
N ASN A 3 -20.48 -19.30 -101.74
CA ASN A 3 -19.40 -19.41 -100.72
C ASN A 3 -18.01 -18.81 -101.06
N PRO A 4 -17.15 -18.43 -100.08
CA PRO A 4 -17.12 -18.84 -98.64
C PRO A 4 -16.93 -17.62 -97.66
N GLU A 5 -16.86 -17.65 -96.32
CA GLU A 5 -16.54 -18.63 -95.27
C GLU A 5 -17.31 -18.25 -93.96
N GLN A 6 -17.90 -19.23 -93.28
CA GLN A 6 -18.27 -19.13 -91.85
C GLN A 6 -17.35 -20.07 -91.06
N GLN A 7 -16.47 -19.52 -90.23
CA GLN A 7 -15.73 -20.29 -89.24
C GLN A 7 -16.65 -20.62 -88.05
N ASN A 8 -17.05 -21.90 -87.95
CA ASN A 8 -17.78 -22.44 -86.81
C ASN A 8 -16.84 -22.60 -85.60
N LEU A 9 -17.19 -21.98 -84.47
CA LEU A 9 -16.52 -22.22 -83.18
C LEU A 9 -16.63 -23.71 -82.78
N PRO A 10 -15.56 -24.35 -82.28
CA PRO A 10 -15.56 -25.76 -81.88
C PRO A 10 -16.64 -26.07 -80.83
N GLU A 11 -17.31 -27.24 -80.94
CA GLU A 11 -18.40 -27.64 -80.02
C GLU A 11 -18.00 -27.59 -78.54
N LYS A 12 -16.74 -27.92 -78.22
CA LYS A 12 -16.20 -27.84 -76.85
C LYS A 12 -16.26 -26.42 -76.29
N THR A 13 -16.01 -25.40 -77.11
CA THR A 13 -16.05 -23.99 -76.69
C THR A 13 -17.48 -23.55 -76.41
N ARG A 14 -18.47 -24.00 -77.20
CA ARG A 14 -19.90 -23.77 -76.91
C ARG A 14 -20.35 -24.45 -75.62
N PHE A 15 -19.84 -25.64 -75.32
CA PHE A 15 -20.16 -26.35 -74.08
C PHE A 15 -19.59 -25.62 -72.85
N ILE A 16 -18.32 -25.18 -72.92
CA ILE A 16 -17.70 -24.39 -71.86
C ILE A 16 -18.41 -23.05 -71.68
N LEU A 17 -18.73 -22.34 -72.77
CA LEU A 17 -19.42 -21.05 -72.70
C LEU A 17 -20.83 -21.19 -72.10
N LYS A 18 -21.55 -22.26 -72.43
CA LYS A 18 -22.84 -22.58 -71.78
C LYS A 18 -22.66 -22.90 -70.30
N GLY A 19 -21.62 -23.63 -69.92
CA GLY A 19 -21.27 -23.89 -68.52
C GLY A 19 -20.98 -22.60 -67.74
N VAL A 20 -20.21 -21.69 -68.33
CA VAL A 20 -19.92 -20.37 -67.74
C VAL A 20 -21.17 -19.50 -67.63
N LEU A 21 -22.02 -19.48 -68.66
CA LEU A 21 -23.30 -18.74 -68.62
C LEU A 21 -24.26 -19.29 -67.56
N ILE A 22 -24.33 -20.61 -67.40
CA ILE A 22 -25.12 -21.24 -66.33
C ILE A 22 -24.55 -20.89 -64.96
N ALA A 23 -23.22 -20.90 -64.79
CA ALA A 23 -22.59 -20.48 -63.54
C ALA A 23 -22.88 -19.01 -63.22
N PHE A 24 -22.76 -18.11 -64.21
CA PHE A 24 -23.13 -16.70 -64.05
C PHE A 24 -24.61 -16.51 -63.73
N PHE A 25 -25.49 -17.29 -64.35
CA PHE A 25 -26.91 -17.27 -64.05
C PHE A 25 -27.21 -17.75 -62.63
N LEU A 26 -26.55 -18.81 -62.16
CA LEU A 26 -26.67 -19.29 -60.78
C LEU A 26 -26.13 -18.29 -59.76
N ILE A 27 -25.03 -17.61 -60.08
CA ILE A 27 -24.49 -16.53 -59.25
C ILE A 27 -25.46 -15.35 -59.23
N ALA A 28 -26.00 -14.92 -60.38
CA ALA A 28 -26.96 -13.83 -60.47
C ALA A 28 -28.27 -14.16 -59.71
N LEU A 29 -28.75 -15.40 -59.83
CA LEU A 29 -29.91 -15.91 -59.08
C LEU A 29 -29.63 -15.92 -57.58
N ARG A 30 -28.42 -16.32 -57.16
CA ARG A 30 -28.01 -16.33 -55.75
C ARG A 30 -27.86 -14.90 -55.21
N VAL A 31 -27.32 -13.98 -56.00
CA VAL A 31 -27.26 -12.55 -55.66
C VAL A 31 -28.67 -11.99 -55.53
N TRP A 32 -29.56 -12.22 -56.50
CA TRP A 32 -30.96 -11.79 -56.41
C TRP A 32 -31.67 -12.35 -55.17
N GLN A 33 -31.44 -13.63 -54.86
CA GLN A 33 -31.97 -14.27 -53.65
C GLN A 33 -31.45 -13.58 -52.37
N LEU A 34 -30.17 -13.22 -52.29
CA LEU A 34 -29.60 -12.54 -51.13
C LEU A 34 -29.96 -11.05 -51.08
N SER A 35 -30.06 -10.38 -52.23
CA SER A 35 -30.21 -8.93 -52.36
C SER A 35 -31.65 -8.46 -52.37
N ILE A 36 -32.61 -9.32 -52.72
CA ILE A 36 -34.04 -8.95 -52.83
C ILE A 36 -34.89 -9.86 -51.92
N VAL A 37 -34.81 -11.18 -52.09
CA VAL A 37 -35.70 -12.10 -51.36
C VAL A 37 -35.35 -12.17 -49.87
N GLN A 38 -34.07 -12.33 -49.55
CA GLN A 38 -33.57 -12.37 -48.17
C GLN A 38 -33.07 -11.01 -47.71
N HIS A 39 -33.36 -9.93 -48.44
CA HIS A 39 -32.82 -8.61 -48.10
C HIS A 39 -33.28 -8.18 -46.71
N GLU A 40 -34.59 -8.20 -46.47
CA GLU A 40 -35.15 -7.79 -45.19
C GLU A 40 -34.69 -8.71 -44.05
N ASP A 41 -34.66 -10.03 -44.26
CA ASP A 41 -34.16 -11.00 -43.28
C ASP A 41 -32.66 -10.79 -42.96
N LYS A 42 -31.81 -10.57 -43.98
CA LYS A 42 -30.37 -10.30 -43.81
C LYS A 42 -30.12 -8.91 -43.21
N LEU A 43 -30.93 -7.93 -43.55
CA LEU A 43 -30.89 -6.59 -42.97
C LEU A 43 -31.35 -6.64 -41.51
N GLN A 44 -32.33 -7.48 -41.17
CA GLN A 44 -32.80 -7.73 -39.82
C GLN A 44 -31.77 -8.55 -39.02
N GLU A 45 -31.14 -9.58 -39.58
CA GLU A 45 -29.99 -10.30 -38.98
C GLU A 45 -28.77 -9.38 -38.76
N SER A 46 -28.53 -8.40 -39.64
CA SER A 46 -27.48 -7.39 -39.49
C SER A 46 -27.83 -6.31 -38.45
N ARG A 47 -29.13 -5.97 -38.33
CA ARG A 47 -29.67 -5.05 -37.31
C ARG A 47 -29.80 -5.71 -35.93
N LEU A 48 -30.02 -7.02 -35.88
CA LEU A 48 -29.96 -7.84 -34.68
C LEU A 48 -28.51 -7.86 -34.23
N ALA A 49 -28.20 -7.19 -33.11
CA ALA A 49 -26.81 -6.99 -32.74
C ALA A 49 -26.09 -8.32 -32.55
N GLY A 50 -24.81 -8.33 -32.93
CA GLY A 50 -23.93 -9.47 -32.73
C GLY A 50 -24.01 -10.02 -31.30
N ARG A 51 -23.86 -11.34 -31.18
CA ARG A 51 -23.84 -12.03 -29.88
C ARG A 51 -22.75 -11.41 -29.01
N LYS A 52 -23.12 -10.83 -27.87
CA LYS A 52 -22.17 -10.31 -26.88
C LYS A 52 -22.24 -11.17 -25.63
N THR A 53 -21.07 -11.61 -25.15
CA THR A 53 -20.99 -12.27 -23.85
C THR A 53 -20.83 -11.20 -22.79
N GLU A 54 -21.77 -11.13 -21.86
CA GLU A 54 -21.70 -10.29 -20.66
C GLU A 54 -21.32 -11.15 -19.47
N ILE A 55 -20.38 -10.63 -18.67
CA ILE A 55 -19.95 -11.25 -17.44
C ILE A 55 -20.89 -10.78 -16.33
N GLU A 56 -21.56 -11.73 -15.69
CA GLU A 56 -22.35 -11.48 -14.48
C GLU A 56 -21.43 -11.65 -13.27
N LYS A 57 -21.15 -10.57 -12.54
CA LYS A 57 -20.28 -10.64 -11.37
C LYS A 57 -20.94 -11.44 -10.25
N ALA A 58 -20.20 -12.40 -9.68
CA ALA A 58 -20.62 -13.13 -8.50
C ALA A 58 -20.53 -12.25 -7.25
N ALA A 59 -21.42 -12.48 -6.30
CA ALA A 59 -21.28 -11.91 -4.96
C ALA A 59 -20.15 -12.63 -4.21
N ARG A 60 -19.21 -11.86 -3.64
CA ARG A 60 -18.11 -12.42 -2.85
C ARG A 60 -18.64 -13.06 -1.56
N GLY A 61 -18.08 -14.18 -1.13
CA GLY A 61 -18.39 -14.82 0.14
C GLY A 61 -18.14 -13.90 1.33
N GLY A 62 -19.04 -13.92 2.32
CA GLY A 62 -18.80 -13.21 3.59
C GLY A 62 -17.80 -13.95 4.46
N ILE A 63 -17.05 -13.22 5.28
CA ILE A 63 -16.17 -13.79 6.31
C ILE A 63 -16.83 -13.53 7.65
N ARG A 64 -16.91 -14.57 8.48
CA ARG A 64 -17.53 -14.49 9.81
C ARG A 64 -16.63 -15.10 10.88
N ASP A 65 -16.79 -14.63 12.10
CA ASP A 65 -16.12 -15.19 13.27
C ASP A 65 -16.78 -16.53 13.69
N ARG A 66 -16.25 -17.17 14.73
CA ARG A 66 -16.76 -18.47 15.22
C ARG A 66 -18.20 -18.43 15.73
N PHE A 67 -18.70 -17.26 16.12
CA PHE A 67 -20.06 -17.01 16.60
C PHE A 67 -20.98 -16.49 15.48
N ASN A 68 -20.50 -16.52 14.23
CA ASN A 68 -21.21 -16.08 13.04
C ASN A 68 -21.42 -14.55 12.96
N GLU A 69 -20.60 -13.76 13.66
CA GLU A 69 -20.55 -12.30 13.51
C GLU A 69 -19.82 -11.89 12.21
N PRO A 70 -20.31 -10.89 11.46
CA PRO A 70 -19.75 -10.51 10.17
C PRO A 70 -18.44 -9.72 10.30
N LEU A 71 -17.34 -10.29 9.81
CA LEU A 71 -16.02 -9.65 9.76
C LEU A 71 -15.78 -8.94 8.42
N ALA A 72 -16.31 -9.50 7.34
CA ALA A 72 -16.29 -8.88 6.02
C ALA A 72 -17.56 -9.24 5.25
N GLU A 73 -18.23 -8.23 4.72
CA GLU A 73 -19.49 -8.36 4.01
C GLU A 73 -19.56 -7.46 2.78
N ASN A 74 -20.61 -7.65 1.98
CA ASN A 74 -20.80 -6.88 0.76
C ASN A 74 -21.97 -5.93 0.97
N LYS A 75 -21.74 -4.63 0.83
CA LYS A 75 -22.79 -3.61 0.82
C LYS A 75 -23.13 -3.25 -0.62
N LEU A 76 -24.39 -2.91 -0.87
CA LEU A 76 -24.82 -2.40 -2.16
C LEU A 76 -24.18 -1.03 -2.43
N LYS A 77 -23.64 -0.89 -3.64
CA LYS A 77 -23.11 0.37 -4.17
C LYS A 77 -23.84 0.68 -5.46
N PHE A 78 -24.28 1.93 -5.59
CA PHE A 78 -24.93 2.43 -6.79
C PHE A 78 -24.00 3.39 -7.51
N GLN A 79 -23.93 3.30 -8.83
CA GLN A 79 -23.00 4.07 -9.65
C GLN A 79 -23.70 4.59 -10.91
N ALA A 80 -23.39 5.82 -11.30
CA ALA A 80 -23.76 6.36 -12.60
C ALA A 80 -22.63 6.06 -13.58
N ALA A 81 -22.95 5.48 -14.74
CA ALA A 81 -21.96 5.14 -15.73
C ALA A 81 -22.44 5.47 -17.14
N ILE A 82 -21.48 5.70 -18.04
CA ILE A 82 -21.76 5.93 -19.46
C ILE A 82 -21.07 4.85 -20.28
N LEU A 83 -21.84 4.25 -21.19
CA LEU A 83 -21.39 3.26 -22.16
C LEU A 83 -21.33 3.88 -23.54
N TYR A 84 -20.12 4.24 -23.99
CA TYR A 84 -19.95 4.96 -25.24
C TYR A 84 -20.30 4.14 -26.50
N SER A 85 -20.31 2.80 -26.44
CA SER A 85 -20.75 1.95 -27.54
C SER A 85 -22.21 2.20 -27.89
N ASP A 86 -23.03 2.51 -26.88
CA ASP A 86 -24.43 2.88 -27.08
C ASP A 86 -24.54 4.28 -27.71
N LEU A 87 -23.68 5.22 -27.30
CA LEU A 87 -23.59 6.55 -27.92
C LEU A 87 -23.13 6.52 -29.39
N LYS A 88 -22.31 5.53 -29.79
CA LYS A 88 -21.85 5.37 -31.18
C LYS A 88 -22.99 5.08 -32.17
N LYS A 89 -24.12 4.54 -31.70
CA LYS A 89 -25.30 4.31 -32.55
C LYS A 89 -25.94 5.61 -33.01
N ILE A 90 -25.76 6.69 -32.26
CA ILE A 90 -26.17 8.03 -32.67
C ILE A 90 -25.24 8.51 -33.78
N PRO A 91 -25.75 8.91 -34.97
CA PRO A 91 -24.91 9.37 -36.06
C PRO A 91 -24.12 10.61 -35.65
N VAL A 92 -22.84 10.67 -36.04
CA VAL A 92 -21.97 11.84 -35.77
C VAL A 92 -22.57 13.10 -36.39
N VAL A 93 -23.07 12.96 -37.62
CA VAL A 93 -23.65 14.03 -38.41
C VAL A 93 -24.95 13.54 -39.04
N LYS A 94 -25.98 14.38 -39.01
CA LYS A 94 -27.19 14.20 -39.82
C LYS A 94 -27.43 15.48 -40.62
N TRP A 95 -27.78 15.33 -41.88
CA TRP A 95 -28.19 16.44 -42.71
C TRP A 95 -29.68 16.67 -42.49
N GLU A 96 -30.04 17.86 -42.01
CA GLU A 96 -31.44 18.27 -41.79
C GLU A 96 -31.73 19.50 -42.66
N LYS A 97 -32.99 19.69 -43.06
CA LYS A 97 -33.40 20.86 -43.83
C LYS A 97 -33.84 21.95 -42.87
N ASP A 98 -33.38 23.18 -43.08
CA ASP A 98 -33.88 24.34 -42.35
C ASP A 98 -35.28 24.75 -42.82
N GLU A 99 -35.86 25.76 -42.17
CA GLU A 99 -37.16 26.35 -42.52
C GLU A 99 -37.20 26.92 -43.95
N ALA A 100 -36.05 27.17 -44.57
CA ALA A 100 -35.88 27.62 -45.95
C ALA A 100 -35.57 26.47 -46.95
N GLY A 101 -35.54 25.21 -46.51
CA GLY A 101 -35.32 24.02 -47.33
C GLY A 101 -33.84 23.69 -47.64
N SER A 102 -32.88 24.43 -47.09
CA SER A 102 -31.44 24.22 -47.28
C SER A 102 -30.90 23.14 -46.34
N LYS A 103 -30.01 22.26 -46.85
CA LYS A 103 -29.42 21.17 -46.06
C LYS A 103 -28.34 21.70 -45.10
N ILE A 104 -28.63 21.72 -43.82
CA ILE A 104 -27.68 22.06 -42.75
C ILE A 104 -27.06 20.79 -42.17
N LYS A 105 -25.75 20.85 -41.92
CA LYS A 105 -24.97 19.79 -41.29
C LYS A 105 -25.10 19.88 -39.76
N VAL A 106 -25.85 18.98 -39.14
CA VAL A 106 -26.08 18.98 -37.68
C VAL A 106 -25.25 17.88 -37.01
N TYR A 107 -24.44 18.25 -36.02
CA TYR A 107 -23.62 17.31 -35.23
C TYR A 107 -24.44 16.66 -34.10
N LYS A 108 -25.36 15.77 -34.47
CA LYS A 108 -26.33 15.16 -33.53
C LYS A 108 -25.70 14.51 -32.30
N ARG A 109 -24.62 13.74 -32.46
CA ARG A 109 -23.97 13.10 -31.30
C ARG A 109 -23.37 14.11 -30.34
N LYS A 110 -22.79 15.20 -30.84
CA LYS A 110 -22.20 16.24 -29.99
C LYS A 110 -23.30 16.95 -29.18
N LEU A 111 -24.39 17.33 -29.84
CA LEU A 111 -25.56 17.94 -29.17
C LEU A 111 -26.15 17.01 -28.11
N TYR A 112 -26.29 15.72 -28.43
CA TYR A 112 -26.79 14.72 -27.49
C TYR A 112 -25.87 14.56 -26.27
N ILE A 113 -24.55 14.48 -26.48
CA ILE A 113 -23.59 14.39 -25.37
C ILE A 113 -23.71 15.62 -24.47
N LYS A 114 -23.83 16.82 -25.04
CA LYS A 114 -24.04 18.06 -24.29
C LYS A 114 -25.33 18.07 -23.48
N GLU A 115 -26.44 17.60 -24.06
CA GLU A 115 -27.72 17.44 -23.35
C GLU A 115 -27.62 16.42 -22.20
N LEU A 116 -26.98 15.27 -22.46
CA LEU A 116 -26.76 14.23 -21.46
C LEU A 116 -25.88 14.73 -20.31
N SER A 117 -24.79 15.45 -20.60
CA SER A 117 -23.92 16.04 -19.59
C SER A 117 -24.65 17.06 -18.73
N LYS A 118 -25.50 17.91 -19.32
CA LYS A 118 -26.31 18.86 -18.57
C LYS A 118 -27.33 18.17 -17.66
N LEU A 119 -28.02 17.14 -18.17
CA LEU A 119 -28.94 16.34 -17.37
C LEU A 119 -28.23 15.69 -16.17
N LEU A 120 -27.07 15.07 -16.42
CA LEU A 120 -26.27 14.45 -15.37
C LEU A 120 -25.76 15.48 -14.36
N ALA A 121 -25.34 16.66 -14.81
CA ALA A 121 -24.94 17.75 -13.94
C ALA A 121 -26.07 18.20 -12.99
N GLU A 122 -27.29 18.35 -13.51
CA GLU A 122 -28.47 18.74 -12.72
C GLU A 122 -28.88 17.64 -11.72
N GLU A 123 -29.02 16.39 -12.17
CA GLU A 123 -29.50 15.28 -11.34
C GLU A 123 -28.43 14.81 -10.33
N LEU A 124 -27.14 14.92 -10.66
CA LEU A 124 -26.03 14.42 -9.84
C LEU A 124 -25.23 15.52 -9.13
N LYS A 125 -25.55 16.80 -9.35
CA LYS A 125 -24.83 17.96 -8.83
C LYS A 125 -23.35 17.96 -9.25
N LEU A 126 -23.11 17.69 -10.52
CA LEU A 126 -21.78 17.69 -11.14
C LEU A 126 -21.59 18.91 -12.04
N ASP A 127 -20.35 19.17 -12.44
CA ASP A 127 -20.04 20.16 -13.47
C ASP A 127 -20.31 19.58 -14.88
N ALA A 128 -21.12 20.29 -15.68
CA ALA A 128 -21.58 19.79 -16.97
C ALA A 128 -20.44 19.70 -18.01
N ASP A 129 -19.55 20.70 -18.03
CA ASP A 129 -18.46 20.77 -18.99
C ASP A 129 -17.43 19.68 -18.71
N ARG A 130 -17.10 19.45 -17.43
CA ARG A 130 -16.25 18.34 -17.01
C ARG A 130 -16.83 16.99 -17.39
N VAL A 131 -18.13 16.78 -17.20
CA VAL A 131 -18.77 15.52 -17.60
C VAL A 131 -18.69 15.33 -19.12
N GLU A 132 -18.97 16.37 -19.92
CA GLU A 132 -18.82 16.35 -21.39
C GLU A 132 -17.40 15.96 -21.82
N ASP A 133 -16.38 16.60 -21.24
CA ASP A 133 -14.97 16.30 -21.49
C ASP A 133 -14.61 14.86 -21.11
N GLU A 134 -15.09 14.35 -19.98
CA GLU A 134 -14.89 12.96 -19.56
C GLU A 134 -15.53 11.96 -20.55
N ILE A 135 -16.74 12.25 -21.07
CA ILE A 135 -17.39 11.43 -22.10
C ILE A 135 -16.49 11.33 -23.33
N HIS A 136 -16.00 12.48 -23.80
CA HIS A 136 -15.18 12.56 -25.00
C HIS A 136 -13.80 11.92 -24.80
N ALA A 137 -13.19 12.05 -23.63
CA ALA A 137 -11.89 11.47 -23.32
C ALA A 137 -11.91 9.95 -23.27
N LYS A 138 -12.91 9.37 -22.59
CA LYS A 138 -13.01 7.92 -22.43
C LYS A 138 -13.62 7.24 -23.67
N ALA A 139 -14.30 7.98 -24.54
CA ALA A 139 -14.86 7.52 -25.82
C ALA A 139 -13.87 6.76 -26.72
N ALA A 140 -12.61 7.22 -26.76
CA ALA A 140 -11.59 6.69 -27.65
C ALA A 140 -11.03 5.33 -27.19
N GLN A 141 -11.12 5.01 -25.90
CA GLN A 141 -10.50 3.81 -25.31
C GLN A 141 -11.47 2.77 -24.82
N LEU A 142 -12.43 3.21 -24.04
CA LEU A 142 -13.31 2.32 -23.29
C LEU A 142 -14.67 2.28 -23.97
N TYR A 143 -14.70 2.26 -25.30
CA TYR A 143 -15.99 2.38 -25.99
C TYR A 143 -16.94 1.22 -25.64
N ASN A 144 -16.44 0.04 -25.29
CA ASN A 144 -17.25 -1.11 -24.89
C ASN A 144 -17.37 -1.33 -23.38
N ILE A 145 -16.72 -0.50 -22.55
CA ILE A 145 -16.65 -0.64 -21.10
C ILE A 145 -17.36 0.58 -20.49
N PRO A 146 -18.36 0.38 -19.61
CA PRO A 146 -19.00 1.52 -18.95
C PRO A 146 -17.98 2.21 -18.04
N TYR A 147 -17.81 3.52 -18.19
CA TYR A 147 -16.98 4.32 -17.28
C TYR A 147 -17.88 5.00 -16.24
N ILE A 148 -17.41 5.04 -14.99
CA ILE A 148 -18.16 5.61 -13.86
C ILE A 148 -18.01 7.14 -13.88
N VAL A 149 -19.15 7.84 -13.86
CA VAL A 149 -19.24 9.30 -13.79
C VAL A 149 -19.35 9.77 -12.34
N LYS A 150 -20.13 9.04 -11.52
CA LYS A 150 -20.31 9.33 -10.10
C LYS A 150 -20.45 8.05 -9.28
N GLU A 151 -19.76 8.04 -8.15
CA GLU A 151 -19.90 7.02 -7.12
C GLU A 151 -19.62 7.60 -5.72
N PRO A 152 -20.34 7.18 -4.67
CA PRO A 152 -21.59 6.41 -4.71
C PRO A 152 -22.80 7.28 -5.07
N LEU A 153 -23.85 6.67 -5.62
CA LEU A 153 -25.17 7.29 -5.75
C LEU A 153 -26.05 6.98 -4.54
N SER A 154 -26.95 7.89 -4.21
CA SER A 154 -28.08 7.58 -3.33
C SER A 154 -29.04 6.59 -4.02
N GLU A 155 -29.86 5.90 -3.24
CA GLU A 155 -30.86 4.99 -3.80
C GLU A 155 -31.91 5.75 -4.65
N GLU A 156 -32.25 6.98 -4.26
CA GLU A 156 -33.13 7.87 -5.03
C GLU A 156 -32.50 8.27 -6.37
N GLU A 157 -31.23 8.70 -6.36
CA GLU A 157 -30.46 9.03 -7.57
C GLU A 157 -30.37 7.82 -8.50
N TYR A 158 -30.12 6.62 -7.95
CA TYR A 158 -30.06 5.38 -8.71
C TYR A 158 -31.36 5.07 -9.44
N TYR A 159 -32.50 5.06 -8.74
CA TYR A 159 -33.77 4.76 -9.39
C TYR A 159 -34.18 5.84 -10.38
N ARG A 160 -33.89 7.11 -10.06
CA ARG A 160 -34.12 8.24 -10.96
C ARG A 160 -33.33 8.09 -12.26
N LEU A 161 -32.02 7.83 -12.18
CA LEU A 161 -31.19 7.57 -13.35
C LEU A 161 -31.61 6.30 -14.09
N ASN A 162 -32.03 5.25 -13.38
CA ASN A 162 -32.49 4.01 -14.02
C ASN A 162 -33.79 4.22 -14.81
N MET A 163 -34.66 5.14 -14.39
CA MET A 163 -35.81 5.56 -15.18
C MET A 163 -35.38 6.36 -16.41
N LEU A 164 -34.51 7.36 -16.25
CA LEU A 164 -34.00 8.22 -17.34
C LEU A 164 -33.16 7.44 -18.35
N ALA A 165 -32.44 6.40 -17.94
CA ALA A 165 -31.62 5.56 -18.80
C ALA A 165 -32.42 4.86 -19.93
N LYS A 166 -33.75 4.81 -19.82
CA LYS A 166 -34.64 4.35 -20.91
C LYS A 166 -34.67 5.32 -22.09
N ASP A 167 -34.66 6.62 -21.79
CA ASP A 167 -34.79 7.69 -22.78
C ASP A 167 -33.43 8.21 -23.26
N PHE A 168 -32.37 7.96 -22.48
CA PHE A 168 -31.01 8.39 -22.77
C PHE A 168 -30.08 7.20 -23.10
N PRO A 169 -29.97 6.78 -24.38
CA PRO A 169 -28.98 5.82 -24.84
C PRO A 169 -27.56 6.14 -24.33
N GLY A 170 -26.86 5.14 -23.81
CA GLY A 170 -25.52 5.29 -23.24
C GLY A 170 -25.48 5.53 -21.73
N LEU A 171 -26.54 6.06 -21.11
CA LEU A 171 -26.63 6.17 -19.66
C LEU A 171 -26.90 4.79 -19.04
N LYS A 172 -26.17 4.45 -17.97
CA LYS A 172 -26.35 3.21 -17.20
C LYS A 172 -26.33 3.53 -15.71
N ALA A 173 -27.37 3.09 -15.00
CA ALA A 173 -27.35 3.01 -13.54
C ALA A 173 -26.85 1.60 -13.16
N ILE A 174 -25.64 1.51 -12.62
CA ILE A 174 -25.02 0.24 -12.23
C ILE A 174 -25.29 -0.02 -10.76
N ARG A 175 -25.82 -1.19 -10.45
CA ARG A 175 -25.90 -1.74 -9.10
C ARG A 175 -24.78 -2.75 -8.93
N SER A 176 -23.84 -2.44 -8.06
CA SER A 176 -22.70 -3.29 -7.73
C SER A 176 -22.65 -3.55 -6.23
N HIS A 177 -21.64 -4.30 -5.80
CA HIS A 177 -21.39 -4.56 -4.40
C HIS A 177 -19.98 -4.06 -4.08
N GLU A 178 -19.84 -3.43 -2.92
CA GLU A 178 -18.58 -3.01 -2.35
C GLU A 178 -18.30 -3.84 -1.11
N ARG A 179 -17.05 -4.28 -0.96
CA ARG A 179 -16.61 -4.98 0.23
C ARG A 179 -16.53 -3.98 1.38
N ILE A 180 -17.06 -4.36 2.54
CA ILE A 180 -17.00 -3.55 3.76
C ILE A 180 -16.53 -4.44 4.91
N TYR A 181 -15.73 -3.84 5.79
CA TYR A 181 -15.26 -4.44 7.03
C TYR A 181 -15.95 -3.71 8.19
N PRO A 182 -17.05 -4.27 8.75
CA PRO A 182 -17.93 -3.55 9.68
C PRO A 182 -17.23 -3.05 10.94
N HIS A 183 -16.17 -3.75 11.36
CA HIS A 183 -15.42 -3.44 12.58
C HIS A 183 -14.16 -2.58 12.33
N GLY A 184 -13.99 -2.03 11.12
CA GLY A 184 -12.87 -1.15 10.79
C GLY A 184 -11.51 -1.81 11.03
N LYS A 185 -10.72 -1.22 11.93
CA LYS A 185 -9.36 -1.68 12.27
C LYS A 185 -9.28 -3.03 12.99
N LEU A 186 -10.38 -3.51 13.57
CA LEU A 186 -10.41 -4.74 14.35
C LEU A 186 -10.12 -5.96 13.46
N ALA A 187 -9.16 -6.79 13.86
CA ALA A 187 -8.72 -7.98 13.14
C ALA A 187 -8.21 -7.72 11.71
N SER A 188 -7.81 -6.47 11.39
CA SER A 188 -7.46 -6.04 10.03
C SER A 188 -6.39 -6.92 9.36
N ASP A 189 -5.38 -7.34 10.13
CA ASP A 189 -4.25 -8.11 9.60
C ASP A 189 -4.56 -9.59 9.40
N VAL A 190 -5.61 -10.07 10.08
CA VAL A 190 -6.15 -11.42 9.88
C VAL A 190 -7.05 -11.41 8.67
N ILE A 191 -8.03 -10.51 8.63
CA ILE A 191 -9.01 -10.43 7.55
C ILE A 191 -8.33 -10.02 6.24
N GLY A 192 -7.50 -8.98 6.29
CA GLY A 192 -6.89 -8.35 5.13
C GLY A 192 -7.81 -7.34 4.45
N TYR A 193 -7.41 -6.91 3.25
CA TYR A 193 -8.17 -5.97 2.44
C TYR A 193 -8.20 -6.37 0.96
N LEU A 194 -9.13 -5.76 0.21
CA LEU A 194 -9.18 -5.88 -1.24
C LEU A 194 -8.41 -4.73 -1.88
N GLY A 195 -7.71 -5.01 -2.97
CA GLY A 195 -7.05 -4.02 -3.80
C GLY A 195 -7.31 -4.29 -5.27
N HIS A 196 -6.94 -3.35 -6.14
CA HIS A 196 -7.00 -3.59 -7.59
C HIS A 196 -5.99 -4.67 -7.98
N ILE A 197 -6.36 -5.54 -8.91
CA ILE A 197 -5.40 -6.48 -9.50
C ILE A 197 -4.23 -5.70 -10.11
N GLY A 198 -3.00 -6.08 -9.74
CA GLY A 198 -1.82 -5.41 -10.28
C GLY A 198 -1.74 -5.65 -11.79
N LYS A 199 -1.22 -4.69 -12.56
CA LYS A 199 -1.05 -4.89 -14.01
C LYS A 199 -0.15 -6.11 -14.30
N GLU A 200 0.97 -6.21 -13.59
CA GLU A 200 1.91 -7.33 -13.69
C GLU A 200 1.24 -8.65 -13.26
N GLU A 201 0.53 -8.65 -12.13
CA GLU A 201 -0.23 -9.80 -11.64
C GLU A 201 -1.25 -10.30 -12.66
N TYR A 202 -2.00 -9.38 -13.29
CA TYR A 202 -2.94 -9.70 -14.35
C TYR A 202 -2.24 -10.26 -15.60
N GLU A 203 -1.11 -9.68 -16.01
CA GLU A 203 -0.31 -10.15 -17.13
C GLU A 203 0.25 -11.56 -16.87
N THR A 204 0.71 -11.86 -15.65
CA THR A 204 1.16 -13.20 -15.25
C THR A 204 0.03 -14.22 -15.34
N ILE A 205 -1.17 -13.91 -14.87
CA ILE A 205 -2.35 -14.80 -14.98
C ILE A 205 -2.69 -15.09 -16.45
N LEU A 206 -2.61 -14.08 -17.32
CA LEU A 206 -2.84 -14.26 -18.76
C LEU A 206 -1.77 -15.12 -19.41
N GLN A 207 -0.50 -14.90 -19.07
CA GLN A 207 0.62 -15.69 -19.56
C GLN A 207 0.48 -17.16 -19.12
N GLU A 208 0.22 -17.42 -17.84
CA GLU A 208 -0.01 -18.77 -17.31
C GLU A 208 -1.14 -19.47 -18.09
N ARG A 209 -2.28 -18.80 -18.29
CA ARG A 209 -3.40 -19.34 -19.06
C ARG A 209 -3.00 -19.70 -20.49
N ASP A 210 -2.31 -18.79 -21.18
CA ASP A 210 -1.95 -18.97 -22.59
C ASP A 210 -0.88 -20.07 -22.77
N GLU A 211 0.07 -20.16 -21.84
CA GLU A 211 1.07 -21.23 -21.79
C GLU A 211 0.43 -22.59 -21.54
N LEU A 212 -0.45 -22.72 -20.54
CA LEU A 212 -1.17 -23.97 -20.26
C LEU A 212 -2.02 -24.41 -21.45
N LYS A 213 -2.67 -23.47 -22.13
CA LYS A 213 -3.48 -23.73 -23.32
C LYS A 213 -2.64 -24.20 -24.50
N LEU A 214 -1.50 -23.54 -24.74
CA LEU A 214 -0.56 -23.93 -25.80
C LEU A 214 0.04 -25.31 -25.53
N TYR A 215 0.39 -25.59 -24.27
CA TYR A 215 0.93 -26.87 -23.85
C TYR A 215 -0.08 -28.01 -24.06
N LEU A 216 -1.33 -27.81 -23.64
CA LEU A 216 -2.39 -28.81 -23.82
C LEU A 216 -2.73 -29.06 -25.30
N ASP A 217 -2.74 -28.01 -26.14
CA ASP A 217 -2.89 -28.14 -27.60
C ASP A 217 -1.70 -28.90 -28.23
N GLY A 218 -0.48 -28.69 -27.71
CA GLY A 218 0.71 -29.46 -28.10
C GLY A 218 0.60 -30.96 -27.76
N LEU A 219 0.16 -31.29 -26.54
CA LEU A 219 -0.10 -32.66 -26.13
C LEU A 219 -1.19 -33.32 -26.99
N GLU A 220 -2.27 -32.61 -27.31
CA GLU A 220 -3.34 -33.10 -28.18
C GLU A 220 -2.86 -33.33 -29.62
N LYS A 221 -1.85 -32.59 -30.07
CA LYS A 221 -1.15 -32.77 -31.35
C LYS A 221 -0.03 -33.83 -31.32
N GLY A 222 0.15 -34.52 -30.18
CA GLY A 222 1.12 -35.60 -30.04
C GLY A 222 2.56 -35.14 -29.80
N ALA A 223 2.77 -33.90 -29.32
CA ALA A 223 4.09 -33.43 -28.93
C ALA A 223 4.53 -34.08 -27.60
N ASP A 224 5.77 -34.58 -27.55
CA ASP A 224 6.39 -35.10 -26.33
C ASP A 224 7.06 -33.94 -25.57
N LEU A 225 6.31 -33.31 -24.67
CA LEU A 225 6.75 -32.16 -23.89
C LEU A 225 6.82 -32.54 -22.40
N PRO A 226 7.90 -32.20 -21.68
CA PRO A 226 7.96 -32.39 -20.23
C PRO A 226 6.89 -31.54 -19.52
N LEU A 227 6.32 -32.03 -18.43
CA LEU A 227 5.31 -31.29 -17.66
C LEU A 227 5.90 -29.99 -17.09
N PRO A 228 5.14 -28.88 -17.11
CA PRO A 228 5.55 -27.64 -16.45
C PRO A 228 5.81 -27.85 -14.96
N GLU A 229 6.73 -27.05 -14.41
CA GLU A 229 7.11 -27.13 -12.99
C GLU A 229 5.89 -26.91 -12.07
N GLY A 230 5.69 -27.81 -11.10
CA GLY A 230 4.53 -27.76 -10.19
C GLY A 230 3.30 -28.55 -10.62
N PHE A 231 3.34 -29.28 -11.74
CA PHE A 231 2.24 -30.17 -12.17
C PHE A 231 2.69 -31.61 -12.33
N ASP A 232 1.99 -32.52 -11.64
CA ASP A 232 2.33 -33.94 -11.65
C ASP A 232 1.64 -34.70 -12.81
N THR A 233 0.55 -34.16 -13.36
CA THR A 233 -0.23 -34.83 -14.42
C THR A 233 -0.78 -33.87 -15.48
N PRO A 234 -1.04 -34.34 -16.72
CA PRO A 234 -1.80 -33.58 -17.70
C PRO A 234 -3.23 -33.22 -17.24
N GLY A 235 -3.81 -34.03 -16.35
CA GLY A 235 -5.12 -33.77 -15.74
C GLY A 235 -5.11 -32.53 -14.83
N SER A 236 -4.07 -32.34 -14.03
CA SER A 236 -3.90 -31.13 -13.20
C SER A 236 -3.75 -29.86 -14.05
N LEU A 237 -3.10 -29.95 -15.22
CA LEU A 237 -3.01 -28.83 -16.15
C LEU A 237 -4.38 -28.45 -16.73
N LYS A 238 -5.17 -29.45 -17.16
CA LYS A 238 -6.55 -29.22 -17.64
C LYS A 238 -7.44 -28.61 -16.55
N HIS A 239 -7.28 -29.06 -15.30
CA HIS A 239 -8.00 -28.49 -14.17
C HIS A 239 -7.63 -27.02 -13.93
N ARG A 240 -6.33 -26.72 -13.87
CA ARG A 240 -5.83 -25.35 -13.66
C ARG A 240 -6.23 -24.40 -14.78
N LEU A 241 -6.09 -24.82 -16.04
CA LEU A 241 -6.54 -24.00 -17.17
C LEU A 241 -8.04 -23.70 -17.07
N LYS A 242 -8.85 -24.71 -16.74
CA LYS A 242 -10.29 -24.55 -16.55
C LYS A 242 -10.59 -23.59 -15.40
N GLU A 243 -9.89 -23.68 -14.27
CA GLU A 243 -10.02 -22.72 -13.17
C GLU A 243 -9.71 -21.29 -13.62
N LEU A 244 -8.59 -21.06 -14.32
CA LEU A 244 -8.22 -19.73 -14.83
C LEU A 244 -9.27 -19.17 -15.80
N GLU A 245 -9.83 -20.02 -16.67
CA GLU A 245 -10.90 -19.65 -17.60
C GLU A 245 -12.24 -19.38 -16.90
N GLU A 246 -12.50 -20.03 -15.76
CA GLU A 246 -13.69 -19.89 -14.92
C GLU A 246 -13.60 -18.69 -13.96
N LEU A 247 -12.43 -18.41 -13.37
CA LEU A 247 -12.16 -17.26 -12.51
C LEU A 247 -12.26 -15.92 -13.28
N ALA A 248 -11.92 -15.96 -14.57
CA ALA A 248 -12.13 -14.89 -15.55
C ALA A 248 -11.76 -13.49 -15.02
N TYR A 249 -10.57 -13.36 -14.42
CA TYR A 249 -10.09 -12.07 -13.94
C TYR A 249 -10.17 -10.99 -15.02
N SER A 250 -10.69 -9.83 -14.64
CA SER A 250 -10.60 -8.60 -15.42
C SER A 250 -9.54 -7.70 -14.80
N GLY A 251 -8.83 -6.92 -15.61
CA GLY A 251 -7.92 -5.88 -15.12
C GLY A 251 -8.59 -4.77 -14.28
N SER A 252 -9.93 -4.80 -14.16
CA SER A 252 -10.72 -3.90 -13.31
C SER A 252 -11.22 -4.56 -12.02
N ASP A 253 -10.90 -5.83 -11.79
CA ASP A 253 -11.39 -6.55 -10.63
C ASP A 253 -10.54 -6.25 -9.40
N SER A 254 -11.24 -6.25 -8.27
CA SER A 254 -10.62 -6.19 -6.96
C SER A 254 -10.36 -7.61 -6.45
N VAL A 255 -9.17 -7.82 -5.90
CA VAL A 255 -8.67 -9.10 -5.40
C VAL A 255 -8.14 -8.92 -3.98
N GLY A 256 -8.21 -9.96 -3.15
CA GLY A 256 -7.62 -9.96 -1.82
C GLY A 256 -6.11 -9.76 -1.90
N LYS A 257 -5.59 -8.79 -1.14
CA LYS A 257 -4.15 -8.44 -1.12
C LYS A 257 -3.41 -8.99 0.09
N THR A 258 -4.10 -9.15 1.21
CA THR A 258 -3.54 -9.66 2.47
C THR A 258 -4.56 -10.50 3.21
N GLY A 259 -4.12 -11.15 4.29
CA GLY A 259 -5.02 -11.87 5.21
C GLY A 259 -5.81 -13.02 4.58
N ILE A 260 -6.96 -13.32 5.19
CA ILE A 260 -7.96 -14.30 4.72
C ILE A 260 -8.49 -13.92 3.34
N GLU A 261 -8.66 -12.62 3.05
CA GLU A 261 -9.11 -12.14 1.74
C GLU A 261 -8.17 -12.63 0.61
N ALA A 262 -6.86 -12.61 0.83
CA ALA A 262 -5.89 -13.11 -0.14
C ALA A 262 -5.72 -14.64 -0.10
N MET A 263 -5.67 -15.24 1.10
CA MET A 263 -5.49 -16.69 1.25
C MET A 263 -6.60 -17.48 0.56
N PHE A 264 -7.84 -17.04 0.72
CA PHE A 264 -9.04 -17.71 0.21
C PHE A 264 -9.70 -16.93 -0.93
N GLU A 265 -8.91 -16.19 -1.73
CA GLU A 265 -9.43 -15.36 -2.83
C GLU A 265 -10.31 -16.18 -3.79
N GLN A 266 -9.91 -17.41 -4.11
CA GLN A 266 -10.62 -18.27 -5.07
C GLN A 266 -12.00 -18.68 -4.52
N GLU A 267 -12.05 -19.10 -3.25
CA GLU A 267 -13.27 -19.51 -2.57
C GLU A 267 -14.21 -18.34 -2.32
N LEU A 268 -13.66 -17.19 -1.89
CA LEU A 268 -14.42 -16.00 -1.58
C LEU A 268 -14.96 -15.34 -2.85
N ARG A 269 -14.21 -15.30 -3.95
CA ARG A 269 -14.67 -14.64 -5.19
C ARG A 269 -15.88 -15.34 -5.82
N GLY A 270 -15.88 -16.68 -5.79
CA GLY A 270 -16.85 -17.49 -6.52
C GLY A 270 -16.64 -17.41 -8.04
N PHE A 271 -17.60 -17.96 -8.79
CA PHE A 271 -17.49 -18.07 -10.24
C PHE A 271 -18.36 -17.03 -10.94
N GLN A 272 -17.74 -16.23 -11.80
CA GLN A 272 -18.47 -15.25 -12.59
C GLN A 272 -19.35 -15.95 -13.63
N GLY A 273 -20.58 -15.48 -13.75
CA GLY A 273 -21.50 -15.96 -14.77
C GLY A 273 -21.13 -15.41 -16.14
N LYS A 274 -21.46 -16.15 -17.20
CA LYS A 274 -21.34 -15.68 -18.58
C LYS A 274 -22.70 -15.82 -19.23
N LYS A 275 -23.30 -14.71 -19.65
CA LYS A 275 -24.57 -14.66 -20.38
C LYS A 275 -24.30 -14.18 -21.79
N THR A 276 -24.69 -14.97 -22.79
CA THR A 276 -24.62 -14.52 -24.19
C THR A 276 -25.94 -13.88 -24.55
N VAL A 277 -25.90 -12.57 -24.81
CA VAL A 277 -27.08 -11.75 -25.06
C VAL A 277 -26.99 -11.08 -26.43
N SER A 278 -28.12 -11.06 -27.13
CA SER A 278 -28.37 -10.22 -28.30
C SER A 278 -28.99 -8.93 -27.79
N LYS A 279 -28.38 -7.79 -28.10
CA LYS A 279 -28.95 -6.47 -27.81
C LYS A 279 -29.47 -5.80 -29.09
N ASP A 280 -30.28 -4.77 -28.99
CA ASP A 280 -30.69 -3.96 -30.14
C ASP A 280 -29.67 -2.84 -30.42
N SER A 281 -29.93 -2.08 -31.48
CA SER A 281 -29.17 -0.87 -31.81
C SER A 281 -29.30 0.23 -30.75
N SER A 282 -30.07 0.07 -29.69
CA SER A 282 -30.24 1.02 -28.57
C SER A 282 -29.68 0.49 -27.25
N GLY A 283 -29.25 -0.78 -27.20
CA GLY A 283 -28.65 -1.43 -26.04
C GLY A 283 -29.64 -2.24 -25.19
N HIS A 284 -30.90 -2.36 -25.60
CA HIS A 284 -31.90 -3.20 -24.95
C HIS A 284 -31.66 -4.68 -25.25
N LEU A 285 -31.93 -5.53 -24.27
CA LEU A 285 -31.84 -6.97 -24.40
C LEU A 285 -32.96 -7.46 -25.34
N ILE A 286 -32.61 -7.96 -26.54
CA ILE A 286 -33.57 -8.59 -27.46
C ILE A 286 -33.77 -10.05 -27.06
N LYS A 287 -32.66 -10.76 -26.83
CA LYS A 287 -32.68 -12.21 -26.68
C LYS A 287 -31.50 -12.70 -25.86
N GLU A 288 -31.76 -13.51 -24.85
CA GLU A 288 -30.74 -14.30 -24.16
C GLU A 288 -30.61 -15.65 -24.88
N TYR A 289 -29.37 -16.07 -25.18
CA TYR A 289 -29.10 -17.34 -25.86
C TYR A 289 -28.90 -18.47 -24.83
N PRO A 290 -29.30 -19.72 -25.18
CA PRO A 290 -29.02 -20.88 -24.35
C PRO A 290 -27.51 -21.10 -24.19
N GLY A 291 -27.08 -21.53 -23.01
CA GLY A 291 -25.65 -21.64 -22.63
C GLY A 291 -25.18 -20.60 -21.62
N ALA A 292 -26.08 -19.73 -21.15
CA ALA A 292 -25.84 -18.85 -20.01
C ALA A 292 -25.48 -19.68 -18.76
N LYS A 293 -24.31 -19.42 -18.17
CA LYS A 293 -23.97 -19.89 -16.82
C LYS A 293 -24.22 -18.74 -15.87
N SER A 294 -25.14 -18.91 -14.92
CA SER A 294 -25.36 -17.93 -13.85
C SER A 294 -24.14 -17.82 -12.96
N ALA A 295 -23.91 -16.64 -12.41
CA ALA A 295 -22.85 -16.44 -11.43
C ALA A 295 -23.11 -17.30 -10.19
N THR A 296 -22.06 -17.95 -9.68
CA THR A 296 -22.11 -18.70 -8.42
C THR A 296 -21.46 -17.85 -7.34
N PRO A 297 -22.20 -17.44 -6.30
CA PRO A 297 -21.64 -16.68 -5.19
C PRO A 297 -20.45 -17.42 -4.55
N GLY A 298 -19.49 -16.65 -4.05
CA GLY A 298 -18.38 -17.20 -3.29
C GLY A 298 -18.82 -17.88 -2.01
N LYS A 299 -18.01 -18.82 -1.54
CA LYS A 299 -18.25 -19.56 -0.30
C LYS A 299 -18.10 -18.62 0.89
N ARG A 300 -19.03 -18.73 1.83
CA ARG A 300 -18.89 -18.07 3.14
C ARG A 300 -17.84 -18.80 3.95
N LEU A 301 -16.94 -18.05 4.60
CA LEU A 301 -15.94 -18.59 5.51
C LEU A 301 -16.35 -18.32 6.95
N LEU A 302 -16.20 -19.34 7.79
CA LEU A 302 -16.36 -19.27 9.24
C LEU A 302 -14.97 -19.47 9.85
N LEU A 303 -14.45 -18.47 10.54
CA LEU A 303 -13.14 -18.52 11.19
C LEU A 303 -13.27 -19.11 12.59
N SER A 304 -12.19 -19.66 13.12
CA SER A 304 -12.07 -20.04 14.54
C SER A 304 -11.90 -18.83 15.48
N LEU A 305 -11.62 -17.66 14.90
CA LEU A 305 -11.45 -16.40 15.61
C LEU A 305 -12.69 -16.06 16.45
N SER A 306 -12.48 -15.61 17.68
CA SER A 306 -13.50 -14.96 18.49
C SER A 306 -13.31 -13.45 18.39
N LEU A 307 -14.32 -12.75 17.89
CA LEU A 307 -14.24 -11.30 17.73
C LEU A 307 -14.07 -10.57 19.08
N GLU A 308 -14.76 -11.03 20.13
CA GLU A 308 -14.66 -10.48 21.48
C GLU A 308 -13.26 -10.64 22.08
N LEU A 309 -12.65 -11.82 21.91
CA LEU A 309 -11.29 -12.06 22.40
C LEU A 309 -10.26 -11.26 21.60
N GLN A 310 -10.44 -11.18 20.28
CA GLN A 310 -9.61 -10.37 19.40
C GLN A 310 -9.65 -8.89 19.79
N ASP A 311 -10.84 -8.32 20.00
CA ASP A 311 -11.02 -6.92 20.42
C ASP A 311 -10.37 -6.67 21.78
N THR A 312 -10.57 -7.59 22.74
CA THR A 312 -9.93 -7.51 24.05
C THR A 312 -8.40 -7.53 23.92
N ALA A 313 -7.85 -8.41 23.10
CA ALA A 313 -6.40 -8.50 22.88
C ALA A 313 -5.82 -7.23 22.23
N GLU A 314 -6.48 -6.67 21.22
CA GLU A 314 -6.07 -5.41 20.58
C GLU A 314 -6.17 -4.21 21.52
N LYS A 315 -7.23 -4.14 22.35
CA LYS A 315 -7.36 -3.12 23.41
C LYS A 315 -6.23 -3.22 24.42
N LEU A 316 -5.86 -4.43 24.83
CA LEU A 316 -4.73 -4.66 25.75
C LEU A 316 -3.40 -4.22 25.13
N LEU A 317 -3.18 -4.47 23.83
CA LEU A 317 -1.99 -3.98 23.12
C LEU A 317 -1.94 -2.45 23.10
N ALA A 318 -3.02 -1.79 22.68
CA ALA A 318 -3.10 -0.33 22.64
C ALA A 318 -2.98 0.32 24.05
N LEU A 319 -3.51 -0.33 25.09
CA LEU A 319 -3.33 0.09 26.47
C LEU A 319 -1.87 -0.07 26.93
N SER A 320 -1.23 -1.18 26.56
CA SER A 320 0.15 -1.48 26.95
C SER A 320 1.12 -0.41 26.44
N GLU A 321 0.85 0.18 25.27
CA GLU A 321 1.60 1.32 24.76
C GLU A 321 1.56 2.52 25.70
N GLY A 322 0.44 2.77 26.37
CA GLY A 322 0.30 3.87 27.35
C GLY A 322 1.07 3.59 28.63
N THR A 323 0.95 2.36 29.13
CA THR A 323 1.60 1.96 30.39
C THR A 323 3.13 1.97 30.31
N ARG A 324 3.72 1.69 29.14
CA ARG A 324 5.17 1.67 28.94
C ARG A 324 5.80 3.07 28.85
N ASP A 325 5.00 4.10 28.54
CA ASP A 325 5.43 5.50 28.61
C ASP A 325 5.54 5.99 30.06
N THR A 326 4.69 5.44 30.94
CA THR A 326 4.74 5.64 32.39
C THR A 326 5.73 4.68 33.04
N LYS A 327 6.51 5.13 34.02
CA LYS A 327 7.47 4.28 34.73
C LYS A 327 6.72 3.17 35.49
N VAL A 328 6.63 1.96 34.95
CA VAL A 328 6.16 0.81 35.73
C VAL A 328 7.31 0.35 36.64
N LYS A 329 7.23 0.69 37.93
CA LYS A 329 8.10 0.12 38.96
C LYS A 329 7.81 -1.37 39.08
N ILE A 330 8.73 -2.21 38.63
CA ILE A 330 8.79 -3.62 39.06
C ILE A 330 9.92 -3.71 40.10
N GLY A 331 9.55 -3.76 41.38
CA GLY A 331 10.49 -3.90 42.50
C GLY A 331 11.20 -2.60 42.93
N SER A 332 12.30 -2.78 43.68
CA SER A 332 13.03 -1.75 44.44
C SER A 332 14.17 -1.05 43.68
N SER A 333 14.35 -1.33 42.38
CA SER A 333 15.37 -0.66 41.55
C SER A 333 14.79 0.55 40.80
N PRO A 334 15.53 1.66 40.65
CA PRO A 334 15.09 2.76 39.81
C PRO A 334 15.07 2.29 38.34
N THR A 335 13.87 2.27 37.75
CA THR A 335 13.66 1.93 36.34
C THR A 335 14.33 3.00 35.46
N LYS A 336 15.41 2.65 34.78
CA LYS A 336 15.92 3.44 33.65
C LYS A 336 14.96 3.26 32.49
N LYS A 337 14.39 4.37 31.98
CA LYS A 337 13.69 4.36 30.69
C LYS A 337 14.72 3.87 29.67
N ALA A 338 14.37 2.91 28.80
CA ALA A 338 15.28 2.53 27.73
C ALA A 338 15.46 3.76 26.83
N ASP A 339 16.69 4.26 26.71
CA ASP A 339 16.98 5.56 26.09
C ASP A 339 16.74 5.61 24.56
N LYS A 340 16.27 4.52 23.94
CA LYS A 340 16.09 4.35 22.49
C LYS A 340 14.91 3.46 22.14
N GLN A 341 13.72 3.77 22.64
CA GLN A 341 12.51 3.11 22.17
C GLN A 341 11.84 3.97 21.09
N PRO A 342 11.34 3.33 20.02
CA PRO A 342 10.67 4.06 18.97
C PRO A 342 9.29 4.55 19.52
N TRP A 343 8.77 5.64 18.97
CA TRP A 343 7.59 6.33 19.51
C TRP A 343 6.30 5.50 19.56
N ILE A 344 6.12 4.57 18.61
CA ILE A 344 5.13 3.50 18.61
C ILE A 344 5.87 2.17 18.82
N MET A 345 5.53 1.44 19.87
CA MET A 345 6.07 0.10 20.09
C MET A 345 5.05 -0.89 19.50
N GLY A 346 5.45 -1.57 18.43
CA GLY A 346 4.63 -2.66 17.88
C GLY A 346 4.41 -3.77 18.91
N GLY A 347 3.37 -4.57 18.75
CA GLY A 347 3.04 -5.66 19.66
C GLY A 347 2.13 -6.70 19.03
N ALA A 348 2.11 -7.90 19.61
CA ALA A 348 1.24 -8.99 19.20
C ALA A 348 0.75 -9.79 20.40
N ILE A 349 -0.45 -10.34 20.28
CA ILE A 349 -1.01 -11.34 21.20
C ILE A 349 -1.59 -12.46 20.34
N VAL A 350 -1.23 -13.70 20.68
CA VAL A 350 -1.77 -14.90 20.05
C VAL A 350 -2.46 -15.73 21.12
N ALA A 351 -3.72 -16.06 20.91
CA ALA A 351 -4.48 -16.98 21.75
C ALA A 351 -4.89 -18.19 20.90
N MET A 352 -4.54 -19.38 21.38
CA MET A 352 -4.78 -20.63 20.68
C MET A 352 -5.39 -21.64 21.64
N GLU A 353 -6.38 -22.40 21.18
CA GLU A 353 -6.96 -23.52 21.93
C GLU A 353 -6.00 -24.72 21.87
N PRO A 354 -5.45 -25.20 23.01
CA PRO A 354 -4.38 -26.18 22.97
C PRO A 354 -4.73 -27.53 22.34
N ASN A 355 -5.98 -27.97 22.52
CA ASN A 355 -6.41 -29.30 22.09
C ASN A 355 -6.74 -29.36 20.60
N THR A 356 -7.10 -28.23 20.00
CA THR A 356 -7.54 -28.17 18.59
C THR A 356 -6.55 -27.43 17.69
N GLY A 357 -5.67 -26.61 18.27
CA GLY A 357 -4.81 -25.69 17.51
C GLY A 357 -5.59 -24.50 16.92
N GLU A 358 -6.86 -24.32 17.27
CA GLU A 358 -7.68 -23.22 16.77
C GLU A 358 -7.16 -21.87 17.27
N ILE A 359 -6.93 -20.94 16.34
CA ILE A 359 -6.57 -19.56 16.67
C ILE A 359 -7.81 -18.79 17.10
N LEU A 360 -7.88 -18.42 18.37
CA LEU A 360 -9.00 -17.67 18.95
C LEU A 360 -8.80 -16.16 18.83
N ALA A 361 -7.55 -15.70 18.89
CA ALA A 361 -7.15 -14.32 18.63
C ALA A 361 -5.73 -14.27 18.05
N LEU A 362 -5.53 -13.39 17.08
CA LEU A 362 -4.25 -13.10 16.42
C LEU A 362 -4.09 -11.57 16.32
N ALA A 363 -3.98 -10.93 17.48
CA ALA A 363 -3.97 -9.49 17.61
C ALA A 363 -2.58 -8.90 17.34
N THR A 364 -2.59 -7.72 16.75
CA THR A 364 -1.42 -6.96 16.32
C THR A 364 -1.65 -5.49 16.65
N TYR A 365 -0.57 -4.78 16.88
CA TYR A 365 -0.56 -3.34 17.03
C TYR A 365 0.75 -2.81 16.44
N PRO A 366 0.74 -1.70 15.68
CA PRO A 366 -0.42 -0.87 15.36
C PRO A 366 -1.36 -1.54 14.34
N ARG A 367 -2.58 -0.99 14.23
CA ARG A 367 -3.65 -1.52 13.36
C ARG A 367 -3.88 -0.63 12.14
N VAL A 368 -4.61 -1.15 11.16
CA VAL A 368 -4.95 -0.47 9.90
C VAL A 368 -6.43 -0.63 9.61
N ASP A 369 -7.05 0.41 9.05
CA ASP A 369 -8.43 0.28 8.58
C ASP A 369 -8.45 -0.24 7.13
N PRO A 370 -8.92 -1.48 6.88
CA PRO A 370 -8.98 -2.04 5.53
C PRO A 370 -10.00 -1.29 4.64
N ASN A 371 -10.94 -0.53 5.21
CA ASN A 371 -11.88 0.28 4.43
C ASN A 371 -11.18 1.46 3.73
N ASP A 372 -10.05 1.97 4.26
CA ASP A 372 -9.28 3.03 3.61
C ASP A 372 -8.78 2.62 2.22
N PHE A 373 -8.46 1.33 2.02
CA PHE A 373 -8.03 0.79 0.73
C PHE A 373 -9.20 0.69 -0.27
N ASN A 374 -10.39 0.31 0.21
CA ASN A 374 -11.59 0.23 -0.62
C ASN A 374 -12.04 1.63 -1.07
N GLN A 375 -11.99 2.61 -0.16
CA GLN A 375 -12.36 4.01 -0.40
C GLN A 375 -11.24 4.82 -1.10
N LYS A 376 -10.05 4.24 -1.27
CA LYS A 376 -8.87 4.91 -1.83
C LYS A 376 -8.50 6.19 -1.05
N ASN A 377 -8.54 6.12 0.28
CA ASN A 377 -8.13 7.22 1.13
C ASN A 377 -6.60 7.35 1.14
N THR A 378 -6.06 8.01 0.11
CA THR A 378 -4.64 8.11 -0.20
C THR A 378 -3.81 8.57 1.00
N LYS A 379 -4.28 9.56 1.77
CA LYS A 379 -3.59 10.07 2.96
C LYS A 379 -3.37 8.97 4.01
N ASN A 380 -4.42 8.22 4.33
CA ASN A 380 -4.32 7.13 5.27
C ASN A 380 -3.49 5.97 4.70
N ILE A 381 -3.64 5.66 3.41
CA ILE A 381 -2.87 4.62 2.74
C ILE A 381 -1.36 4.90 2.80
N HIS A 382 -0.91 6.13 2.51
CA HIS A 382 0.50 6.52 2.65
C HIS A 382 1.00 6.34 4.09
N ARG A 383 0.18 6.71 5.09
CA ARG A 383 0.49 6.42 6.51
C ARG A 383 0.60 4.92 6.80
N TRP A 384 -0.31 4.11 6.27
CA TRP A 384 -0.34 2.66 6.51
C TRP A 384 0.79 1.90 5.81
N LEU A 385 1.18 2.37 4.63
CA LEU A 385 2.30 1.83 3.85
C LEU A 385 3.66 2.38 4.31
N GLU A 386 3.64 3.50 5.05
CA GLU A 386 4.81 4.16 5.63
C GLU A 386 5.85 4.52 4.57
N ASP A 387 5.40 5.12 3.48
CA ASP A 387 6.23 5.50 2.33
C ASP A 387 6.91 6.87 2.50
N GLU A 388 7.75 7.22 1.51
CA GLU A 388 8.52 8.47 1.51
C GLU A 388 7.60 9.71 1.49
N ASP A 389 6.42 9.60 0.87
CA ASP A 389 5.43 10.69 0.84
C ASP A 389 4.93 10.99 2.26
N PHE A 390 4.51 9.97 3.02
CA PHE A 390 4.13 10.15 4.43
C PHE A 390 5.27 10.73 5.28
N LEU A 391 6.50 10.22 5.13
CA LEU A 391 7.65 10.73 5.88
C LEU A 391 7.96 12.19 5.55
N SER A 392 7.80 12.58 4.29
CA SER A 392 8.00 13.96 3.83
C SER A 392 6.97 14.89 4.45
N GLU A 393 5.68 14.50 4.48
CA GLU A 393 4.61 15.29 5.09
C GLU A 393 4.84 15.50 6.58
N VAL A 394 5.30 14.46 7.28
CA VAL A 394 5.61 14.54 8.71
C VAL A 394 6.78 15.47 8.97
N TRP A 395 7.85 15.34 8.18
CA TRP A 395 9.00 16.23 8.27
C TRP A 395 8.58 17.67 8.00
N ASP A 396 7.92 17.95 6.89
CA ASP A 396 7.51 19.30 6.50
C ASP A 396 6.37 19.87 7.36
N GLY A 397 5.86 19.09 8.32
CA GLY A 397 4.89 19.53 9.31
C GLY A 397 3.46 19.59 8.76
N LEU A 398 3.20 19.02 7.58
CA LEU A 398 1.87 18.95 6.95
C LEU A 398 0.95 17.98 7.71
N THR A 399 1.52 16.87 8.20
CA THR A 399 0.80 15.85 8.95
C THR A 399 1.53 15.59 10.28
N PRO A 400 0.83 15.55 11.43
CA PRO A 400 1.48 15.20 12.69
C PRO A 400 1.84 13.71 12.71
N LEU A 401 2.83 13.36 13.53
CA LEU A 401 2.99 11.98 13.96
C LEU A 401 1.73 11.59 14.73
N SER A 402 1.12 10.44 14.41
CA SER A 402 -0.11 9.95 15.07
C SER A 402 0.09 8.53 15.56
N LYS A 403 -0.35 8.24 16.79
CA LYS A 403 -0.38 6.89 17.35
C LYS A 403 -1.69 6.62 18.05
N GLU A 404 -2.23 5.43 17.83
CA GLU A 404 -3.51 5.05 18.42
C GLU A 404 -3.36 4.75 19.92
N ARG A 405 -4.31 5.21 20.71
CA ARG A 405 -4.43 4.96 22.15
C ARG A 405 -5.79 4.38 22.44
N PHE A 406 -5.87 3.65 23.54
CA PHE A 406 -7.14 3.16 24.06
C PHE A 406 -7.36 3.69 25.47
N ASP A 407 -8.49 4.37 25.71
CA ASP A 407 -8.91 4.78 27.04
C ASP A 407 -9.91 3.78 27.61
N PHE A 408 -9.51 3.12 28.69
CA PHE A 408 -10.32 2.12 29.37
C PHE A 408 -11.59 2.71 30.00
N LYS A 409 -11.61 3.99 30.38
CA LYS A 409 -12.78 4.61 31.00
C LYS A 409 -13.89 4.90 29.98
N SER A 410 -13.53 5.48 28.85
CA SER A 410 -14.46 5.76 27.77
C SER A 410 -14.73 4.56 26.85
N GLN A 411 -13.93 3.49 26.97
CA GLN A 411 -13.95 2.32 26.07
C GLN A 411 -13.75 2.71 24.60
N ALA A 412 -13.00 3.79 24.36
CA ALA A 412 -12.81 4.37 23.03
C ALA A 412 -11.33 4.45 22.64
N TYR A 413 -11.09 4.27 21.34
CA TYR A 413 -9.82 4.58 20.72
C TYR A 413 -9.74 6.07 20.41
N TYR A 414 -8.56 6.65 20.53
CA TYR A 414 -8.26 8.01 20.09
C TYR A 414 -6.82 8.07 19.58
N ASP A 415 -6.53 8.99 18.68
CA ASP A 415 -5.17 9.20 18.18
C ASP A 415 -4.46 10.25 19.04
N GLU A 416 -3.30 9.90 19.60
CA GLU A 416 -2.35 10.84 20.19
C GLU A 416 -1.48 11.40 19.07
N GLU A 417 -1.64 12.69 18.79
CA GLU A 417 -0.87 13.38 17.77
C GLU A 417 0.28 14.20 18.37
N LYS A 418 1.42 14.22 17.67
CA LYS A 418 2.56 15.07 17.98
C LYS A 418 3.14 15.67 16.71
N THR A 419 3.28 16.99 16.69
CA THR A 419 4.06 17.68 15.68
C THR A 419 5.53 17.35 15.87
N LEU A 420 6.23 16.99 14.79
CA LEU A 420 7.67 16.72 14.81
C LEU A 420 8.46 18.03 14.92
N THR A 421 8.59 18.58 16.12
CA THR A 421 9.46 19.74 16.38
C THR A 421 10.93 19.35 16.35
N TRP A 422 11.82 20.33 16.26
CA TRP A 422 13.27 20.08 16.30
C TRP A 422 13.70 19.35 17.57
N GLU A 423 13.19 19.76 18.73
CA GLU A 423 13.47 19.10 20.01
C GLU A 423 12.94 17.67 20.04
N LEU A 424 11.71 17.45 19.55
CA LEU A 424 11.13 16.10 19.52
C LEU A 424 11.92 15.19 18.60
N TYR A 425 12.33 15.69 17.42
CA TYR A 425 13.19 14.94 16.51
C TYR A 425 14.50 14.53 17.19
N LEU A 426 15.21 15.48 17.83
CA LEU A 426 16.45 15.19 18.55
C LEU A 426 16.23 14.20 19.71
N ASP A 427 15.08 14.25 20.39
CA ASP A 427 14.69 13.30 21.44
C ASP A 427 14.48 11.88 20.93
N LEU A 428 14.00 11.73 19.70
CA LEU A 428 13.75 10.43 19.07
C LEU A 428 15.04 9.78 18.56
N ILE A 429 15.99 10.59 18.07
CA ILE A 429 17.21 10.05 17.44
C ILE A 429 18.44 10.03 18.37
N LEU A 430 18.47 10.82 19.45
CA LEU A 430 19.57 10.89 20.41
C LEU A 430 19.13 10.42 21.80
N SER A 431 20.01 9.70 22.50
CA SER A 431 19.75 9.23 23.86
C SER A 431 19.63 10.39 24.85
N LYS A 432 18.87 10.17 25.93
CA LYS A 432 18.76 11.12 27.04
C LYS A 432 20.14 11.39 27.65
N GLY A 433 20.57 12.66 27.65
CA GLY A 433 21.91 13.06 28.11
C GLY A 433 23.02 12.92 27.07
N SER A 434 22.69 12.78 25.77
CA SER A 434 23.67 12.83 24.69
C SER A 434 24.45 14.15 24.70
N PRO A 435 25.80 14.13 24.72
CA PRO A 435 26.62 15.34 24.62
C PRO A 435 26.34 16.14 23.34
N LEU A 436 25.97 15.47 22.25
CA LEU A 436 25.60 16.12 20.99
C LEU A 436 24.35 16.98 21.16
N LYS A 437 23.34 16.44 21.86
CA LYS A 437 22.09 17.16 22.12
C LYS A 437 22.35 18.38 23.00
N GLU A 438 23.17 18.22 24.04
CA GLU A 438 23.58 19.32 24.92
C GLU A 438 24.30 20.41 24.13
N LYS A 439 25.29 20.05 23.31
CA LYS A 439 26.01 20.97 22.40
C LYS A 439 25.05 21.74 21.47
N LEU A 440 24.08 21.07 20.84
CA LEU A 440 23.09 21.71 19.98
C LEU A 440 22.17 22.68 20.75
N SER A 441 21.78 22.30 21.96
CA SER A 441 20.90 23.14 22.80
C SER A 441 21.62 24.31 23.49
N SER A 442 22.94 24.28 23.59
CA SER A 442 23.76 25.29 24.28
C SER A 442 24.68 26.05 23.32
N LYS A 443 25.76 25.41 22.86
CA LYS A 443 26.82 26.01 22.02
C LYS A 443 26.35 26.37 20.61
N TYR A 444 25.57 25.51 19.95
CA TYR A 444 25.07 25.72 18.58
C TYR A 444 23.59 26.03 18.54
N ARG A 445 23.06 26.62 19.62
CA ARG A 445 21.62 26.89 19.74
C ARG A 445 21.11 27.81 18.64
N THR A 446 21.94 28.74 18.15
CA THR A 446 21.53 29.81 17.24
C THR A 446 21.97 29.56 15.80
N VAL A 447 21.23 30.15 14.84
CA VAL A 447 21.55 30.14 13.41
C VAL A 447 22.96 30.68 13.17
N LYS A 448 23.36 31.76 13.85
CA LYS A 448 24.71 32.32 13.72
C LYS A 448 25.79 31.31 14.11
N ALA A 449 25.65 30.69 15.28
CA ALA A 449 26.61 29.70 15.75
C ALA A 449 26.69 28.49 14.80
N GLY A 450 25.53 28.04 14.29
CA GLY A 450 25.47 26.97 13.28
C GLY A 450 26.21 27.30 11.99
N VAL A 451 25.87 28.43 11.35
CA VAL A 451 26.48 28.88 10.09
C VAL A 451 27.99 29.09 10.21
N GLU A 452 28.45 29.76 11.28
CA GLU A 452 29.88 29.97 11.50
C GLU A 452 30.64 28.65 11.70
N THR A 453 30.04 27.70 12.41
CA THR A 453 30.61 26.36 12.64
C THR A 453 30.74 25.58 11.33
N LEU A 454 29.71 25.61 10.48
CA LEU A 454 29.72 24.94 9.19
C LEU A 454 30.79 25.52 8.24
N ARG A 455 30.92 26.85 8.20
CA ARG A 455 31.93 27.54 7.36
C ARG A 455 33.35 27.24 7.78
N LYS A 456 33.61 27.21 9.09
CA LYS A 456 34.94 26.89 9.63
C LYS A 456 35.24 25.39 9.58
N ASN A 457 34.19 24.55 9.59
CA ASN A 457 34.29 23.10 9.58
C ASN A 457 35.17 22.56 10.76
N GLU A 458 35.06 23.20 11.93
CA GLU A 458 35.90 22.97 13.13
C GLU A 458 35.28 22.00 14.16
N GLU A 459 34.33 21.15 13.76
CA GLU A 459 33.62 20.24 14.68
C GLU A 459 33.53 18.82 14.13
N GLU A 460 33.14 17.89 15.01
CA GLU A 460 32.95 16.49 14.64
C GLU A 460 31.87 16.35 13.54
N PRO A 461 32.07 15.45 12.55
CA PRO A 461 31.16 15.28 11.42
C PRO A 461 29.68 15.12 11.78
N MET A 462 29.37 14.44 12.90
CA MET A 462 27.97 14.23 13.33
C MET A 462 27.29 15.53 13.77
N VAL A 463 28.02 16.45 14.41
CA VAL A 463 27.48 17.77 14.79
C VAL A 463 27.19 18.56 13.52
N LEU A 464 28.13 18.53 12.56
CA LEU A 464 27.99 19.24 11.29
C LEU A 464 26.79 18.73 10.50
N ASP A 465 26.56 17.42 10.44
CA ASP A 465 25.40 16.84 9.75
C ASP A 465 24.07 17.26 10.37
N LEU A 466 23.97 17.33 11.71
CA LEU A 466 22.74 17.80 12.37
C LEU A 466 22.49 19.30 12.15
N ILE A 467 23.56 20.12 12.08
CA ILE A 467 23.41 21.55 11.76
C ILE A 467 23.05 21.71 10.28
N HIS A 468 23.68 20.95 9.37
CA HIS A 468 23.30 20.91 7.95
C HIS A 468 21.83 20.49 7.79
N LEU A 469 21.34 19.52 8.55
CA LEU A 469 19.95 19.12 8.48
C LEU A 469 18.99 20.27 8.81
N ALA A 470 19.36 21.13 9.76
CA ALA A 470 18.55 22.28 10.16
C ALA A 470 18.72 23.51 9.26
N LEU A 471 19.88 23.72 8.62
CA LEU A 471 20.11 24.91 7.78
C LEU A 471 21.16 24.70 6.68
N ASP A 472 21.17 25.60 5.69
CA ASP A 472 22.20 25.67 4.64
C ASP A 472 23.00 26.97 4.74
N GLU A 473 24.27 26.86 5.14
CA GLU A 473 25.19 27.98 5.35
C GLU A 473 25.47 28.83 4.10
N ARG A 474 25.22 28.26 2.91
CA ARG A 474 25.42 28.94 1.62
C ARG A 474 24.35 29.99 1.35
N LEU A 475 23.17 29.85 1.96
CA LEU A 475 22.03 30.73 1.78
C LEU A 475 22.03 31.94 2.75
N PHE A 476 22.94 31.96 3.73
CA PHE A 476 23.04 33.06 4.70
C PHE A 476 24.08 34.11 4.30
N SER A 477 23.66 35.24 3.76
CA SER A 477 24.55 36.40 3.57
C SER A 477 25.01 36.98 4.94
N SER A 478 26.09 37.77 4.94
CA SER A 478 26.58 38.41 6.17
C SER A 478 25.55 39.36 6.79
N GLU A 479 24.76 40.05 5.96
CA GLU A 479 23.67 40.92 6.38
C GLU A 479 22.48 40.13 6.94
N LEU A 480 22.08 39.06 6.25
CA LEU A 480 21.02 38.18 6.71
C LEU A 480 21.39 37.55 8.06
N LEU A 481 22.65 37.14 8.23
CA LEU A 481 23.14 36.54 9.48
C LEU A 481 23.15 37.54 10.65
N LYS A 482 23.40 38.83 10.41
CA LYS A 482 23.26 39.86 11.46
C LYS A 482 21.83 39.92 11.99
N LYS A 483 20.84 39.67 11.13
CA LYS A 483 19.43 39.80 11.47
C LYS A 483 18.78 38.51 11.98
N ALA A 484 18.93 37.42 11.23
CA ALA A 484 18.38 36.09 11.55
C ALA A 484 19.27 35.30 12.51
N GLY A 485 20.51 35.73 12.75
CA GLY A 485 21.49 34.95 13.50
C GLY A 485 21.17 34.73 14.99
N SER A 486 20.30 35.56 15.57
CA SER A 486 19.81 35.39 16.95
C SER A 486 18.71 34.34 17.08
N LEU A 487 18.07 33.96 15.97
CA LEU A 487 17.06 32.89 15.97
C LEU A 487 17.71 31.57 16.38
N THR A 488 16.96 30.76 17.12
CA THR A 488 17.42 29.41 17.44
C THR A 488 17.27 28.48 16.23
N LEU A 489 18.04 27.39 16.20
CA LEU A 489 17.85 26.35 15.19
C LEU A 489 16.43 25.77 15.21
N SER A 490 15.82 25.69 16.41
CA SER A 490 14.43 25.28 16.52
C SER A 490 13.46 26.29 15.92
N ASP A 491 13.67 27.59 16.16
CA ASP A 491 12.80 28.62 15.58
C ASP A 491 12.90 28.59 14.05
N HIS A 492 14.12 28.49 13.51
CA HIS A 492 14.34 28.37 12.06
C HIS A 492 13.65 27.13 11.50
N ARG A 493 13.76 25.97 12.17
CA ARG A 493 13.07 24.74 11.77
C ARG A 493 11.54 24.86 11.83
N ALA A 494 11.00 25.53 12.84
CA ALA A 494 9.57 25.81 12.94
C ALA A 494 9.10 26.72 11.80
N HIS A 495 9.90 27.70 11.41
CA HIS A 495 9.63 28.54 10.25
C HIS A 495 9.67 27.75 8.93
N GLU A 496 10.56 26.75 8.80
CA GLU A 496 10.55 25.84 7.63
C GLU A 496 9.21 25.10 7.51
N GLN A 497 8.72 24.52 8.61
CA GLN A 497 7.43 23.82 8.61
C GLN A 497 6.26 24.75 8.31
N ASP A 498 6.25 25.95 8.90
CA ASP A 498 5.22 26.94 8.59
C ASP A 498 5.28 27.38 7.12
N PHE A 499 6.48 27.53 6.56
CA PHE A 499 6.66 27.89 5.17
C PHE A 499 6.17 26.78 4.23
N ASN A 500 6.51 25.52 4.51
CA ASN A 500 6.04 24.40 3.70
C ASN A 500 4.51 24.20 3.78
N ARG A 501 3.89 24.41 4.95
CA ARG A 501 2.41 24.45 5.08
C ARG A 501 1.80 25.56 4.22
N LEU A 502 2.35 26.77 4.30
CA LEU A 502 1.90 27.91 3.51
C LEU A 502 2.02 27.62 2.01
N LEU A 503 3.19 27.12 1.59
CA LEU A 503 3.46 26.72 0.21
C LEU A 503 2.45 25.67 -0.26
N LYS A 504 2.12 24.67 0.56
CA LYS A 504 1.14 23.65 0.18
C LYS A 504 -0.26 24.23 -0.07
N GLY A 505 -0.74 25.09 0.82
CA GLY A 505 -2.01 25.78 0.63
C GLY A 505 -2.03 26.70 -0.59
N MET A 506 -0.92 27.42 -0.81
CA MET A 506 -0.76 28.29 -1.97
C MET A 506 -0.67 27.50 -3.29
N GLU A 507 0.01 26.36 -3.29
CA GLU A 507 0.11 25.46 -4.45
C GLU A 507 -1.29 25.05 -4.93
N GLU A 508 -2.17 24.65 -4.01
CA GLU A 508 -3.54 24.25 -4.32
C GLU A 508 -4.38 25.41 -4.89
N ILE A 509 -4.26 26.61 -4.32
CA ILE A 509 -4.96 27.81 -4.81
C ILE A 509 -4.47 28.19 -6.20
N LEU A 510 -3.14 28.29 -6.39
CA LEU A 510 -2.56 28.73 -7.65
C LEU A 510 -2.71 27.69 -8.75
N ALA A 511 -2.73 26.39 -8.42
CA ALA A 511 -3.02 25.34 -9.37
C ALA A 511 -4.40 25.56 -10.00
N GLY A 512 -5.43 25.81 -9.19
CA GLY A 512 -6.78 26.09 -9.71
C GLY A 512 -6.83 27.33 -10.62
N ILE A 513 -6.09 28.39 -10.28
CA ILE A 513 -6.03 29.60 -11.13
C ILE A 513 -5.30 29.32 -12.44
N PHE A 514 -4.18 28.58 -12.39
CA PHE A 514 -3.44 28.18 -13.59
C PHE A 514 -4.34 27.36 -14.53
N SER A 515 -5.12 26.42 -13.98
CA SER A 515 -6.10 25.62 -14.72
C SER A 515 -7.10 26.50 -15.47
N GLU A 516 -7.61 27.55 -14.82
CA GLU A 516 -8.66 28.41 -15.38
C GLU A 516 -8.16 29.51 -16.32
N THR A 517 -6.86 29.79 -16.32
CA THR A 517 -6.25 30.90 -17.07
C THR A 517 -5.23 30.38 -18.09
N GLU A 518 -3.96 30.27 -17.71
CA GLU A 518 -2.86 29.94 -18.63
C GLU A 518 -3.01 28.56 -19.26
N PHE A 519 -3.46 27.55 -18.50
CA PHE A 519 -3.63 26.22 -19.06
C PHE A 519 -4.82 26.15 -20.01
N LYS A 520 -5.88 26.92 -19.73
CA LYS A 520 -7.02 27.05 -20.63
C LYS A 520 -6.60 27.68 -21.96
N ASP A 521 -5.85 28.78 -21.92
CA ASP A 521 -5.31 29.42 -23.13
C ASP A 521 -4.37 28.46 -23.88
N TRP A 522 -3.50 27.75 -23.16
CA TRP A 522 -2.61 26.75 -23.74
C TRP A 522 -3.39 25.61 -24.41
N ARG A 523 -4.48 25.13 -23.80
CA ARG A 523 -5.34 24.09 -24.39
C ARG A 523 -5.95 24.57 -25.70
N GLU A 524 -6.46 25.80 -25.75
CA GLU A 524 -7.08 26.36 -26.97
C GLU A 524 -6.09 26.40 -28.15
N GLU A 525 -4.80 26.65 -27.88
CA GLU A 525 -3.77 26.75 -28.91
C GLU A 525 -3.10 25.41 -29.25
N ASN A 526 -2.83 24.55 -28.26
CA ASN A 526 -1.86 23.44 -28.39
C ASN A 526 -2.47 22.05 -28.20
N GLU A 527 -3.70 21.90 -27.69
CA GLU A 527 -4.29 20.61 -27.30
C GLU A 527 -4.25 19.58 -28.44
N ILE A 528 -4.64 19.99 -29.65
CA ILE A 528 -4.75 19.09 -30.80
C ILE A 528 -3.39 18.53 -31.22
N GLU A 529 -2.37 19.38 -31.30
CA GLU A 529 -1.02 18.98 -31.72
C GLU A 529 -0.34 18.14 -30.64
N PHE A 530 -0.48 18.53 -29.37
CA PHE A 530 0.04 17.79 -28.22
C PHE A 530 -0.52 16.37 -28.13
N ILE A 531 -1.85 16.21 -28.24
CA ILE A 531 -2.49 14.89 -28.23
C ILE A 531 -1.96 14.04 -29.40
N LYS A 532 -1.79 14.64 -30.59
CA LYS A 532 -1.27 13.94 -31.78
C LYS A 532 0.15 13.43 -31.55
N GLU A 533 1.02 14.23 -30.92
CA GLU A 533 2.39 13.82 -30.56
C GLU A 533 2.39 12.67 -29.55
N MET A 534 1.58 12.77 -28.49
CA MET A 534 1.50 11.72 -27.47
C MET A 534 0.99 10.39 -28.04
N ARG A 535 0.00 10.43 -28.94
CA ARG A 535 -0.45 9.23 -29.68
C ARG A 535 0.63 8.63 -30.57
N ALA A 536 1.49 9.46 -31.19
CA ALA A 536 2.61 8.97 -31.98
C ALA A 536 3.65 8.26 -31.11
N LYS A 537 3.95 8.80 -29.91
CA LYS A 537 4.84 8.15 -28.92
C LYS A 537 4.28 6.81 -28.44
N GLU A 538 3.00 6.74 -28.06
CA GLU A 538 2.37 5.47 -27.66
C GLU A 538 2.46 4.40 -28.75
N LYS A 539 2.22 4.79 -30.00
CA LYS A 539 2.31 3.89 -31.16
C LYS A 539 3.74 3.38 -31.37
N ALA A 540 4.74 4.22 -31.16
CA ALA A 540 6.15 3.82 -31.23
C ALA A 540 6.53 2.86 -30.09
N GLU A 541 6.04 3.11 -28.88
CA GLU A 541 6.30 2.30 -27.68
C GLU A 541 5.42 1.04 -27.57
N LYS A 542 4.51 0.81 -28.53
CA LYS A 542 3.51 -0.26 -28.50
C LYS A 542 2.70 -0.31 -27.19
N LYS A 543 2.49 0.85 -26.56
CA LYS A 543 1.69 0.96 -25.33
C LYS A 543 0.21 1.13 -25.68
N TYR A 544 -0.65 0.68 -24.77
CA TYR A 544 -2.08 0.89 -24.90
C TYR A 544 -2.42 2.38 -24.79
N PRO A 545 -3.35 2.88 -25.61
CA PRO A 545 -3.74 4.29 -25.61
C PRO A 545 -4.34 4.73 -24.26
N LYS A 546 -3.79 5.76 -23.61
CA LYS A 546 -4.31 6.40 -22.38
C LYS A 546 -5.26 7.56 -22.66
N PRO A 547 -6.27 7.85 -21.81
CA PRO A 547 -7.28 8.89 -22.05
C PRO A 547 -6.60 10.22 -22.35
N TYR A 548 -7.13 11.02 -23.28
CA TYR A 548 -6.46 12.29 -23.59
C TYR A 548 -6.44 13.21 -22.36
N LEU A 549 -7.48 13.16 -21.52
CA LEU A 549 -7.55 13.92 -20.27
C LEU A 549 -6.37 13.59 -19.36
N ASP A 550 -6.04 12.31 -19.17
CA ASP A 550 -4.88 11.91 -18.36
C ASP A 550 -3.54 12.52 -18.88
N TYR A 551 -3.43 12.79 -20.18
CA TYR A 551 -2.27 13.51 -20.74
C TYR A 551 -2.33 15.01 -20.46
N LEU A 552 -3.50 15.60 -20.60
CA LEU A 552 -3.72 17.00 -20.29
C LEU A 552 -3.49 17.26 -18.80
N ASP A 553 -4.04 16.44 -17.91
CA ASP A 553 -3.84 16.53 -16.46
C ASP A 553 -2.34 16.39 -16.09
N ALA A 554 -1.64 15.44 -16.72
CA ALA A 554 -0.22 15.25 -16.49
C ALA A 554 0.62 16.43 -17.00
N GLU A 555 0.24 16.99 -18.14
CA GLU A 555 0.91 18.14 -18.76
C GLU A 555 0.63 19.43 -18.02
N GLU A 556 -0.62 19.66 -17.61
CA GLU A 556 -1.05 20.74 -16.72
C GLU A 556 -0.22 20.72 -15.45
N LYS A 557 -0.18 19.58 -14.76
CA LYS A 557 0.62 19.40 -13.56
C LYS A 557 2.09 19.68 -13.83
N ARG A 558 2.64 19.21 -14.96
CA ARG A 558 4.04 19.44 -15.33
C ARG A 558 4.35 20.92 -15.57
N GLN A 559 3.50 21.63 -16.30
CA GLN A 559 3.66 23.05 -16.60
C GLN A 559 3.51 23.88 -15.32
N PHE A 560 2.45 23.63 -14.55
CA PHE A 560 2.23 24.28 -13.27
C PHE A 560 3.41 24.06 -12.31
N GLN A 561 3.87 22.82 -12.13
CA GLN A 561 5.02 22.52 -11.26
C GLN A 561 6.29 23.25 -11.72
N SER A 562 6.50 23.41 -13.03
CA SER A 562 7.64 24.19 -13.52
C SER A 562 7.55 25.67 -13.16
N ILE A 563 6.36 26.26 -13.24
CA ILE A 563 6.11 27.66 -12.83
C ILE A 563 6.22 27.80 -11.32
N TRP A 564 5.61 26.87 -10.58
CA TRP A 564 5.59 26.82 -9.12
C TRP A 564 7.01 26.74 -8.55
N GLU A 565 7.82 25.77 -8.98
CA GLU A 565 9.18 25.61 -8.46
C GLU A 565 10.07 26.82 -8.72
N ARG A 566 9.87 27.53 -9.83
CA ARG A 566 10.62 28.76 -10.15
C ARG A 566 10.17 29.96 -9.31
N ASN A 567 8.89 30.03 -8.91
CA ASN A 567 8.27 31.24 -8.36
C ASN A 567 7.69 31.07 -6.94
N LYS A 568 7.78 29.89 -6.32
CA LYS A 568 7.18 29.61 -5.00
C LYS A 568 7.60 30.60 -3.91
N VAL A 569 8.88 30.97 -3.85
CA VAL A 569 9.39 31.95 -2.86
C VAL A 569 8.88 33.36 -3.17
N PRO A 570 8.99 33.89 -4.40
CA PRO A 570 8.39 35.18 -4.74
C PRO A 570 6.86 35.25 -4.57
N PHE A 571 6.12 34.20 -4.89
CA PHE A 571 4.68 34.13 -4.66
C PHE A 571 4.37 34.19 -3.16
N ALA A 572 5.07 33.42 -2.34
CA ALA A 572 4.91 33.46 -0.89
C ALA A 572 5.26 34.84 -0.32
N LEU A 573 6.32 35.48 -0.80
CA LEU A 573 6.67 36.85 -0.42
C LEU A 573 5.54 37.82 -0.76
N THR A 574 5.04 37.77 -2.00
CA THR A 574 3.94 38.60 -2.49
C THR A 574 2.70 38.43 -1.62
N PHE A 575 2.38 37.19 -1.27
CA PHE A 575 1.24 36.84 -0.43
C PHE A 575 1.38 37.35 1.02
N LEU A 576 2.58 37.25 1.60
CA LEU A 576 2.85 37.66 2.98
C LEU A 576 2.94 39.19 3.14
N THR A 577 3.60 39.88 2.20
CA THR A 577 3.91 41.32 2.30
C THR A 577 2.96 42.22 1.52
N GLY A 578 2.36 41.72 0.43
CA GLY A 578 1.61 42.51 -0.55
C GLY A 578 2.48 43.28 -1.52
N LYS A 579 3.77 43.01 -1.53
CA LYS A 579 4.76 43.62 -2.42
C LYS A 579 5.55 42.49 -3.05
N GLY A 580 5.61 42.45 -4.37
CA GLY A 580 6.31 41.39 -5.05
C GLY A 580 6.06 41.40 -6.55
N ILE A 581 6.10 40.21 -7.14
CA ILE A 581 6.09 40.04 -8.60
C ILE A 581 4.74 40.49 -9.17
N ASP A 582 4.80 41.21 -10.29
CA ASP A 582 3.64 41.43 -11.14
C ASP A 582 3.43 40.19 -12.02
N SER A 583 2.34 39.47 -11.76
CA SER A 583 2.06 38.16 -12.34
C SER A 583 0.54 38.00 -12.47
N PRO A 584 0.05 37.16 -13.40
CA PRO A 584 -1.37 36.84 -13.50
C PRO A 584 -1.99 36.39 -12.16
N TYR A 585 -1.20 35.74 -11.31
CA TYR A 585 -1.62 35.26 -9.99
C TYR A 585 -1.69 36.34 -8.90
N THR A 586 -1.03 37.48 -9.09
CA THR A 586 -0.84 38.49 -8.05
C THR A 586 -2.17 39.06 -7.54
N ARG A 587 -3.14 39.24 -8.43
CA ARG A 587 -4.49 39.68 -8.06
C ARG A 587 -5.16 38.69 -7.10
N ALA A 588 -5.13 37.41 -7.45
CA ALA A 588 -5.74 36.37 -6.63
C ALA A 588 -5.06 36.24 -5.27
N LEU A 589 -3.72 36.32 -5.23
CA LEU A 589 -2.97 36.34 -3.97
C LEU A 589 -3.38 37.53 -3.08
N PHE A 590 -3.64 38.72 -3.66
CA PHE A 590 -4.10 39.87 -2.89
C PHE A 590 -5.54 39.74 -2.39
N GLU A 591 -6.43 39.14 -3.18
CA GLU A 591 -7.81 38.87 -2.78
C GLU A 591 -7.83 37.87 -1.61
N TRP A 592 -7.14 36.72 -1.74
CA TRP A 592 -6.99 35.74 -0.66
C TRP A 592 -6.36 36.33 0.60
N ARG A 593 -5.33 37.18 0.42
CA ARG A 593 -4.71 37.89 1.54
C ARG A 593 -5.72 38.75 2.28
N LYS A 594 -6.53 39.53 1.54
CA LYS A 594 -7.55 40.41 2.12
C LYS A 594 -8.60 39.61 2.88
N GLU A 595 -9.01 38.46 2.34
CA GLU A 595 -9.95 37.55 3.01
C GLU A 595 -9.37 37.03 4.33
N LEU A 596 -8.15 36.52 4.35
CA LEU A 596 -7.48 36.08 5.58
C LEU A 596 -7.32 37.22 6.60
N GLU A 597 -6.97 38.43 6.13
CA GLU A 597 -6.86 39.61 6.99
C GLU A 597 -8.20 40.05 7.57
N SER A 598 -9.32 39.71 6.92
CA SER A 598 -10.67 39.94 7.43
C SER A 598 -11.15 38.88 8.43
N GLY A 599 -10.35 37.85 8.70
CA GLY A 599 -10.69 36.71 9.56
C GLY A 599 -11.44 35.58 8.84
N ALA A 600 -11.48 35.60 7.50
CA ALA A 600 -12.00 34.48 6.73
C ALA A 600 -10.98 33.32 6.70
N HIS A 601 -11.46 32.09 6.52
CA HIS A 601 -10.63 30.89 6.30
C HIS A 601 -9.66 30.51 7.44
N GLU A 602 -9.87 30.97 8.67
CA GLU A 602 -9.02 30.61 9.82
C GLU A 602 -8.97 29.09 10.13
N ALA A 603 -9.95 28.32 9.65
CA ALA A 603 -9.99 26.87 9.78
C ALA A 603 -9.02 26.13 8.84
N LEU A 604 -8.38 26.81 7.88
CA LEU A 604 -7.42 26.18 6.96
C LEU A 604 -6.13 25.80 7.70
N PHE A 605 -5.58 24.62 7.41
CA PHE A 605 -4.40 24.08 8.10
C PHE A 605 -3.15 24.96 8.01
N TRP A 606 -3.08 25.85 7.03
CA TRP A 606 -1.96 26.75 6.78
C TRP A 606 -2.20 28.22 7.20
N ALA A 607 -3.41 28.60 7.61
CA ALA A 607 -3.75 29.99 7.97
C ALA A 607 -2.90 30.50 9.15
N ASP A 608 -2.74 29.67 10.17
CA ASP A 608 -1.87 29.92 11.31
C ASP A 608 -0.40 30.17 10.91
N ALA A 609 0.09 29.39 9.95
CA ALA A 609 1.45 29.53 9.42
C ALA A 609 1.62 30.86 8.68
N TYR A 610 0.61 31.28 7.90
CA TYR A 610 0.58 32.60 7.29
C TYR A 610 0.74 33.73 8.32
N HIS A 611 -0.03 33.71 9.41
CA HIS A 611 0.04 34.75 10.44
C HIS A 611 1.40 34.78 11.15
N ARG A 612 1.97 33.60 11.47
CA ARG A 612 3.30 33.50 12.10
C ARG A 612 4.41 34.01 11.19
N LEU A 613 4.44 33.59 9.93
CA LEU A 613 5.43 34.05 8.95
C LEU A 613 5.30 35.54 8.66
N LYS A 614 4.07 36.07 8.52
CA LYS A 614 3.85 37.51 8.32
C LYS A 614 4.38 38.32 9.50
N LYS A 615 4.12 37.87 10.74
CA LYS A 615 4.63 38.52 11.95
C LYS A 615 6.16 38.47 11.99
N LEU A 616 6.77 37.34 11.65
CA LEU A 616 8.21 37.18 11.56
C LEU A 616 8.83 38.16 10.55
N LEU A 617 8.28 38.24 9.34
CA LEU A 617 8.83 39.07 8.27
C LEU A 617 8.73 40.58 8.54
N LYS A 618 7.86 41.05 9.45
CA LYS A 618 7.85 42.46 9.90
C LYS A 618 9.19 42.88 10.51
N GLY A 619 9.93 41.93 11.08
CA GLY A 619 11.24 42.18 11.64
C GLY A 619 12.33 42.43 10.60
N PHE A 620 12.13 42.00 9.34
CA PHE A 620 13.16 42.00 8.29
C PHE A 620 12.98 43.17 7.31
N GLU A 621 14.10 43.71 6.82
CA GLU A 621 14.11 44.67 5.72
C GLU A 621 13.72 44.00 4.41
N GLU A 622 13.16 44.76 3.45
CA GLU A 622 12.59 44.21 2.22
C GLU A 622 13.52 43.26 1.44
N PRO A 623 14.81 43.59 1.20
CA PRO A 623 15.74 42.69 0.49
C PRO A 623 16.05 41.40 1.26
N LEU A 624 15.95 41.43 2.58
CA LEU A 624 16.28 40.30 3.45
C LEU A 624 15.10 39.34 3.63
N LYS A 625 13.86 39.77 3.37
CA LYS A 625 12.68 38.90 3.50
C LYS A 625 12.74 37.74 2.53
N GLU A 626 12.99 38.01 1.25
CA GLU A 626 13.13 36.99 0.21
C GLU A 626 14.31 36.06 0.51
N SER A 627 15.46 36.64 0.83
CA SER A 627 16.68 35.91 1.19
C SER A 627 16.44 34.97 2.38
N TYR A 628 15.64 35.40 3.37
CA TYR A 628 15.30 34.56 4.51
C TYR A 628 14.37 33.40 4.13
N LEU A 629 13.30 33.67 3.38
CA LEU A 629 12.37 32.62 2.93
C LEU A 629 13.07 31.57 2.06
N ALA A 630 14.03 31.98 1.22
CA ALA A 630 14.84 31.07 0.43
C ALA A 630 15.71 30.12 1.28
N THR A 631 15.97 30.44 2.56
CA THR A 631 16.70 29.55 3.47
C THR A 631 15.85 28.41 4.02
N LEU A 632 14.52 28.48 3.84
CA LEU A 632 13.57 27.53 4.42
C LEU A 632 13.36 26.35 3.47
N ARG A 633 13.86 25.17 3.84
CA ARG A 633 13.90 24.00 2.96
C ARG A 633 12.76 23.02 3.23
N SER A 634 12.37 22.28 2.20
CA SER A 634 11.47 21.13 2.28
C SER A 634 12.26 19.82 2.43
N TYR A 635 11.56 18.73 2.74
CA TYR A 635 12.16 17.39 2.76
C TYR A 635 12.82 17.03 1.43
N ALA A 636 12.23 17.44 0.30
CA ALA A 636 12.74 17.18 -1.05
C ALA A 636 14.09 17.87 -1.33
N ASP A 637 14.42 18.94 -0.60
CA ASP A 637 15.67 19.69 -0.77
C ASP A 637 16.86 19.04 -0.02
N LEU A 638 16.61 18.03 0.82
CA LEU A 638 17.59 17.39 1.71
C LEU A 638 18.46 16.33 1.01
N GLU A 639 19.14 16.74 -0.06
CA GLU A 639 19.87 15.84 -0.96
C GLU A 639 21.39 15.82 -0.72
N ARG A 640 21.94 16.62 0.21
CA ARG A 640 23.39 16.67 0.46
C ARG A 640 23.90 15.39 1.11
N PRO A 641 25.12 14.92 0.78
CA PRO A 641 25.71 13.74 1.42
C PRO A 641 26.09 14.02 2.88
N LEU A 642 25.90 13.04 3.76
CA LEU A 642 26.32 13.11 5.16
C LEU A 642 27.85 13.02 5.27
N LYS A 643 28.44 13.87 6.13
CA LYS A 643 29.87 13.89 6.45
C LYS A 643 30.23 12.73 7.39
N ALA A 644 29.35 12.37 8.31
CA ALA A 644 29.56 11.31 9.28
C ALA A 644 29.00 9.97 8.83
N LYS A 645 29.59 8.90 9.37
CA LYS A 645 29.05 7.54 9.23
C LYS A 645 27.99 7.29 10.31
N TRP A 646 26.79 7.76 10.05
CA TRP A 646 25.64 7.48 10.91
C TRP A 646 25.27 6.01 10.88
N LYS A 647 24.93 5.45 12.05
CA LYS A 647 24.27 4.14 12.15
C LYS A 647 22.77 4.32 11.97
N ILE A 648 22.35 4.69 10.76
CA ILE A 648 20.94 4.75 10.37
C ILE A 648 20.56 3.33 9.97
N ALA A 649 19.58 2.77 10.66
CA ALA A 649 19.26 1.38 10.47
C ALA A 649 18.59 1.18 9.08
N GLY A 650 18.98 0.13 8.36
CA GLY A 650 18.51 -0.18 7.00
C GLY A 650 19.43 0.21 5.84
N LYS A 651 20.37 1.14 6.05
CA LYS A 651 21.32 1.57 5.01
C LYS A 651 22.77 1.39 5.47
N ARG A 652 23.30 0.18 5.35
CA ARG A 652 24.74 -0.11 5.59
C ARG A 652 25.54 0.08 4.31
N GLY A 653 26.51 0.99 4.31
CA GLY A 653 27.48 1.14 3.22
C GLY A 653 27.04 2.02 2.03
N VAL A 654 25.95 2.77 2.17
CA VAL A 654 25.43 3.71 1.16
C VAL A 654 25.96 5.12 1.43
N ASN A 655 26.17 5.93 0.38
CA ASN A 655 26.32 7.39 0.49
C ASN A 655 25.00 7.96 1.05
N LEU A 656 24.88 8.02 2.37
CA LEU A 656 23.71 8.57 3.05
C LEU A 656 23.56 10.06 2.75
N LYS A 657 22.31 10.50 2.62
CA LYS A 657 21.94 11.90 2.40
C LYS A 657 21.28 12.51 3.63
N GLU A 658 21.11 13.82 3.64
CA GLU A 658 20.37 14.54 4.69
C GLU A 658 18.97 13.97 4.92
N LYS A 659 18.23 13.63 3.85
CA LYS A 659 16.91 12.99 3.98
C LYS A 659 16.93 11.67 4.73
N ASP A 660 18.02 10.90 4.59
CA ASP A 660 18.19 9.65 5.33
C ASP A 660 18.34 9.89 6.83
N LEU A 661 18.96 11.01 7.20
CA LEU A 661 19.04 11.45 8.59
C LEU A 661 17.69 12.01 9.05
N ALA A 662 17.01 12.82 8.23
CA ALA A 662 15.69 13.37 8.54
C ALA A 662 14.67 12.29 8.88
N GLN A 663 14.62 11.19 8.12
CA GLN A 663 13.71 10.06 8.41
C GLN A 663 14.11 9.22 9.63
N ALA A 664 15.23 9.50 10.32
CA ALA A 664 15.73 8.65 11.40
C ALA A 664 14.81 8.62 12.65
N PHE A 665 13.80 9.50 12.74
CA PHE A 665 12.72 9.39 13.74
C PHE A 665 11.84 8.15 13.50
N HIS A 666 11.85 7.63 12.27
CA HIS A 666 11.10 6.46 11.85
C HIS A 666 11.93 5.18 11.97
N PRO A 667 11.37 4.08 12.49
CA PRO A 667 12.08 2.81 12.55
C PRO A 667 12.36 2.24 11.16
N THR A 668 13.47 1.50 11.05
CA THR A 668 13.91 0.86 9.80
C THR A 668 12.92 -0.10 9.19
N TYR A 669 12.24 -0.87 10.04
CA TYR A 669 11.27 -1.86 9.59
C TYR A 669 9.88 -1.29 9.44
N GLY A 670 9.73 0.00 9.72
CA GLY A 670 8.45 0.63 9.90
C GLY A 670 7.89 0.55 11.31
N TRP A 671 6.76 1.23 11.53
CA TRP A 671 5.92 1.02 12.70
C TRP A 671 5.15 -0.30 12.61
N GLY A 672 4.85 -0.74 11.39
CA GLY A 672 4.28 -2.06 11.12
C GLY A 672 2.78 -2.03 10.81
N HIS A 673 2.20 -0.88 10.47
CA HIS A 673 0.76 -0.75 10.22
C HIS A 673 0.20 -1.82 9.25
N GLY A 674 0.88 -2.11 8.14
CA GLY A 674 0.45 -3.13 7.17
C GLY A 674 1.03 -4.55 7.37
N ARG A 675 1.62 -4.85 8.53
CA ARG A 675 2.33 -6.12 8.78
C ARG A 675 1.98 -6.70 10.14
N SER A 676 1.38 -7.89 10.13
CA SER A 676 1.11 -8.61 11.37
C SER A 676 2.38 -8.93 12.16
N HIS A 677 2.49 -8.36 13.34
CA HIS A 677 3.56 -8.67 14.29
C HIS A 677 3.48 -10.11 14.81
N ALA A 678 2.31 -10.76 14.71
CA ALA A 678 2.09 -12.11 15.23
C ALA A 678 2.80 -13.19 14.40
N TYR A 679 2.87 -13.05 13.08
CA TYR A 679 3.41 -14.08 12.17
C TYR A 679 4.34 -13.56 11.05
N ARG A 680 4.47 -12.23 10.89
CA ARG A 680 5.36 -11.59 9.89
C ARG A 680 6.52 -10.82 10.53
N GLN A 681 6.63 -10.84 11.86
CA GLN A 681 7.79 -10.33 12.59
C GLN A 681 8.34 -11.42 13.52
N ALA A 682 9.66 -11.51 13.57
CA ALA A 682 10.37 -12.43 14.43
C ALA A 682 11.29 -11.65 15.36
N THR A 683 11.38 -12.11 16.60
CA THR A 683 12.25 -11.53 17.64
C THR A 683 12.99 -12.64 18.35
N VAL A 684 14.03 -12.26 19.11
CA VAL A 684 14.70 -13.20 20.02
C VAL A 684 13.67 -13.69 21.04
N GLN A 685 13.57 -15.00 21.22
CA GLN A 685 12.56 -15.57 22.12
C GLN A 685 12.87 -15.30 23.59
N GLY A 686 14.16 -15.21 23.94
CA GLY A 686 14.62 -15.07 25.30
C GLY A 686 14.26 -16.28 26.17
N SER A 687 13.89 -16.02 27.42
CA SER A 687 13.76 -17.08 28.43
C SER A 687 12.69 -18.14 28.15
N ILE A 688 11.73 -17.89 27.26
CA ILE A 688 10.73 -18.91 26.87
C ILE A 688 11.42 -20.09 26.16
N PHE A 689 12.53 -19.87 25.46
CA PHE A 689 13.31 -20.93 24.80
C PHE A 689 13.93 -21.93 25.78
N LYS A 690 14.07 -21.56 27.05
CA LYS A 690 14.62 -22.45 28.09
C LYS A 690 13.81 -23.75 28.22
N LEU A 691 12.52 -23.72 27.85
CA LEU A 691 11.68 -24.92 27.76
C LEU A 691 12.16 -25.90 26.68
N VAL A 692 12.65 -25.39 25.54
CA VAL A 692 13.28 -26.22 24.49
C VAL A 692 14.57 -26.84 25.01
N THR A 693 15.40 -26.05 25.68
CA THR A 693 16.66 -26.53 26.28
C THR A 693 16.39 -27.59 27.35
N ALA A 694 15.37 -27.37 28.21
CA ALA A 694 14.93 -28.33 29.22
C ALA A 694 14.49 -29.64 28.56
N TYR A 695 13.65 -29.56 27.54
CA TYR A 695 13.19 -30.74 26.78
C TYR A 695 14.36 -31.51 26.17
N ALA A 696 15.29 -30.84 25.49
CA ALA A 696 16.47 -31.49 24.92
C ALA A 696 17.32 -32.20 25.98
N ALA A 697 17.51 -31.57 27.15
CA ALA A 697 18.23 -32.15 28.27
C ALA A 697 17.49 -33.34 28.90
N LEU A 698 16.16 -33.28 29.02
CA LEU A 698 15.33 -34.38 29.52
C LEU A 698 15.33 -35.58 28.57
N MET A 699 15.28 -35.34 27.25
CA MET A 699 15.40 -36.42 26.26
C MET A 699 16.76 -37.12 26.36
N GLU A 700 17.84 -36.37 26.56
CA GLU A 700 19.17 -36.95 26.75
C GLU A 700 19.28 -37.68 28.11
N LYS A 701 18.65 -37.15 29.16
CA LYS A 701 18.51 -37.80 30.47
C LYS A 701 17.87 -39.18 30.34
N GLU A 702 16.74 -39.28 29.63
CA GLU A 702 16.04 -40.55 29.43
C GLU A 702 16.85 -41.52 28.56
N ARG A 703 17.47 -41.02 27.49
CA ARG A 703 18.26 -41.81 26.55
C ARG A 703 19.50 -42.42 27.19
N SER A 704 20.26 -41.60 27.92
CA SER A 704 21.58 -41.95 28.46
C SER A 704 21.55 -42.29 29.96
N LYS A 705 20.37 -42.23 30.60
CA LYS A 705 20.15 -42.51 32.03
C LYS A 705 21.09 -41.72 32.96
N ILE A 706 21.35 -40.46 32.60
CA ILE A 706 22.18 -39.54 33.39
C ILE A 706 21.32 -38.74 34.38
N GLU A 707 21.92 -38.21 35.43
CA GLU A 707 21.27 -37.24 36.32
C GLU A 707 21.49 -35.81 35.81
N LEU A 708 20.50 -34.94 36.01
CA LEU A 708 20.63 -33.53 35.70
C LEU A 708 21.38 -32.82 36.84
N PRO A 709 22.23 -31.83 36.53
CA PRO A 709 23.03 -31.17 37.56
C PRO A 709 22.18 -30.31 38.49
N GLU A 710 22.68 -30.12 39.71
CA GLU A 710 22.30 -29.02 40.62
C GLU A 710 23.45 -28.02 40.72
N ILE A 711 23.12 -26.72 40.75
CA ILE A 711 24.12 -25.65 40.90
C ILE A 711 23.66 -24.62 41.95
N GLU A 712 24.61 -23.85 42.45
CA GLU A 712 24.37 -22.61 43.20
C GLU A 712 24.66 -21.42 42.28
N ASP A 713 23.62 -20.78 41.72
CA ASP A 713 23.72 -19.63 40.82
C ASP A 713 24.04 -18.36 41.61
N LEU A 714 25.28 -17.90 41.45
CA LEU A 714 25.86 -16.75 42.12
C LEU A 714 26.90 -16.11 41.20
N TYR A 715 26.68 -14.84 40.84
CA TYR A 715 27.63 -14.06 40.07
C TYR A 715 28.59 -13.30 40.98
N PHE A 716 29.88 -13.61 40.89
CA PHE A 716 30.92 -12.94 41.68
C PHE A 716 32.23 -12.82 40.90
N LYS A 717 33.09 -11.91 41.36
CA LYS A 717 34.44 -11.74 40.85
C LYS A 717 35.42 -12.23 41.90
N SER A 718 36.39 -13.05 41.50
CA SER A 718 37.50 -13.46 42.35
C SER A 718 38.80 -13.26 41.58
N GLY A 719 39.70 -12.42 42.10
CA GLY A 719 40.88 -11.97 41.35
C GLY A 719 40.50 -11.20 40.06
N GLN A 720 41.03 -11.63 38.92
CA GLN A 720 40.70 -11.08 37.59
C GLN A 720 39.55 -11.82 36.88
N GLU A 721 39.10 -12.94 37.42
CA GLU A 721 38.11 -13.82 36.78
C GLU A 721 36.70 -13.60 37.35
N TYR A 722 35.71 -13.90 36.52
CA TYR A 722 34.31 -13.86 36.87
C TYR A 722 33.75 -15.27 36.93
N PHE A 723 32.87 -15.51 37.89
CA PHE A 723 32.22 -16.80 38.13
C PHE A 723 30.70 -16.63 38.09
N VAL A 724 30.01 -17.66 37.64
CA VAL A 724 28.55 -17.68 37.49
C VAL A 724 27.85 -18.62 38.47
N GLY A 725 28.60 -19.31 39.33
CA GLY A 725 28.05 -20.13 40.39
C GLY A 725 29.02 -21.17 40.92
N TYR A 726 28.47 -22.16 41.63
CA TYR A 726 29.17 -23.37 42.06
C TYR A 726 28.40 -24.62 41.62
N HIS A 727 29.11 -25.70 41.29
CA HIS A 727 28.50 -27.03 41.19
C HIS A 727 28.08 -27.53 42.58
N ALA A 728 27.23 -28.57 42.64
CA ALA A 728 26.82 -29.21 43.89
C ALA A 728 28.00 -29.61 44.81
N ASN A 729 29.13 -30.01 44.23
CA ASN A 729 30.37 -30.34 44.95
C ASN A 729 31.21 -29.12 45.39
N LYS A 730 30.64 -27.91 45.35
CA LYS A 730 31.28 -26.63 45.70
C LYS A 730 32.45 -26.22 44.81
N LYS A 731 32.63 -26.84 43.64
CA LYS A 731 33.59 -26.36 42.63
C LYS A 731 33.04 -25.11 41.94
N PRO A 732 33.81 -24.01 41.83
CA PRO A 732 33.35 -22.78 41.18
C PRO A 732 33.21 -22.97 39.66
N ILE A 733 32.19 -22.33 39.08
CA ILE A 733 31.89 -22.34 37.65
C ILE A 733 32.40 -21.01 37.05
N PRO A 734 33.52 -21.01 36.31
CA PRO A 734 34.02 -19.79 35.67
C PRO A 734 33.05 -19.32 34.58
N GLN A 735 32.97 -18.01 34.39
CA GLN A 735 32.17 -17.42 33.31
C GLN A 735 32.70 -17.80 31.93
N LEU A 736 34.02 -17.95 31.79
CA LEU A 736 34.64 -18.58 30.63
C LEU A 736 34.69 -20.09 30.88
N TYR A 737 33.74 -20.81 30.28
CA TYR A 737 33.54 -22.24 30.50
C TYR A 737 33.65 -23.00 29.18
N LYS A 738 34.55 -23.99 29.11
CA LYS A 738 34.79 -24.83 27.91
C LYS A 738 34.90 -24.01 26.61
N GLY A 739 35.67 -22.91 26.63
CA GLY A 739 35.91 -22.07 25.45
C GLY A 739 34.77 -21.09 25.08
N GLY A 740 33.69 -21.03 25.85
CA GLY A 740 32.58 -20.07 25.67
C GLY A 740 32.33 -19.21 26.89
N ARG A 741 31.60 -18.10 26.71
CA ARG A 741 31.22 -17.20 27.80
C ARG A 741 29.77 -17.47 28.24
N ILE A 742 29.58 -17.95 29.46
CA ILE A 742 28.24 -18.19 30.03
C ILE A 742 27.57 -16.84 30.37
N PRO A 743 26.32 -16.61 29.92
CA PRO A 743 25.54 -15.45 30.33
C PRO A 743 25.18 -15.51 31.82
N ARG A 744 25.39 -14.41 32.55
CA ARG A 744 24.93 -14.30 33.95
C ARG A 744 23.40 -14.20 34.01
N SER A 745 22.82 -14.62 35.13
CA SER A 745 21.42 -14.36 35.45
C SER A 745 21.15 -12.87 35.68
N HIS A 746 19.87 -12.48 35.64
CA HIS A 746 19.45 -11.10 35.89
C HIS A 746 19.78 -10.69 37.34
N SER A 747 19.40 -11.53 38.30
CA SER A 747 19.86 -11.42 39.69
C SER A 747 21.31 -11.87 39.82
N ALA A 748 22.10 -11.18 40.65
CA ALA A 748 23.46 -11.59 40.97
C ALA A 748 23.50 -12.81 41.91
N ARG A 749 22.39 -13.15 42.57
CA ARG A 749 22.28 -14.30 43.45
C ARG A 749 20.87 -14.89 43.34
N ILE A 750 20.77 -16.08 42.78
CA ILE A 750 19.53 -16.87 42.78
C ILE A 750 19.61 -17.93 43.89
N GLY A 751 20.79 -18.52 44.10
CA GLY A 751 21.01 -19.57 45.09
C GLY A 751 20.99 -20.96 44.48
N LYS A 752 20.64 -21.98 45.27
CA LYS A 752 20.58 -23.36 44.79
C LYS A 752 19.44 -23.52 43.79
N VAL A 753 19.74 -24.09 42.63
CA VAL A 753 18.77 -24.34 41.55
C VAL A 753 18.97 -25.74 40.97
N ASP A 754 17.85 -26.45 40.87
CA ASP A 754 17.63 -27.65 40.07
C ASP A 754 16.81 -27.27 38.81
N LEU A 755 16.40 -28.24 37.97
CA LEU A 755 15.66 -27.93 36.75
C LEU A 755 14.36 -27.16 37.01
N LEU A 756 13.59 -27.57 38.03
CA LEU A 756 12.30 -26.95 38.35
C LEU A 756 12.51 -25.50 38.81
N SER A 757 13.39 -25.29 39.80
CA SER A 757 13.71 -23.96 40.32
C SER A 757 14.39 -23.08 39.25
N ALA A 758 15.15 -23.68 38.33
CA ALA A 758 15.77 -22.95 37.22
C ALA A 758 14.75 -22.45 36.21
N ILE A 759 13.65 -23.17 35.97
CA ILE A 759 12.53 -22.70 35.16
C ILE A 759 11.82 -21.55 35.89
N GLU A 760 11.49 -21.73 37.17
CA GLU A 760 10.80 -20.72 37.99
C GLU A 760 11.59 -19.41 38.13
N LEU A 761 12.89 -19.51 38.40
CA LEU A 761 13.78 -18.36 38.65
C LEU A 761 14.51 -17.92 37.38
N SER A 762 14.31 -18.63 36.26
CA SER A 762 14.90 -18.34 34.96
C SER A 762 16.43 -18.22 35.01
N SER A 763 17.13 -19.19 35.61
CA SER A 763 18.60 -19.19 35.76
C SER A 763 19.33 -19.34 34.42
N ASN A 764 20.09 -18.33 33.98
CA ASN A 764 20.84 -18.40 32.70
C ASN A 764 22.02 -19.39 32.74
N PRO A 765 22.84 -19.41 33.82
CA PRO A 765 23.93 -20.38 33.94
C PRO A 765 23.44 -21.83 33.91
N TYR A 766 22.31 -22.14 34.53
CA TYR A 766 21.76 -23.51 34.56
C TYR A 766 21.50 -24.05 33.15
N PHE A 767 20.73 -23.34 32.33
CA PHE A 767 20.43 -23.78 30.96
C PHE A 767 21.66 -23.80 30.05
N SER A 768 22.62 -22.89 30.29
CA SER A 768 23.90 -22.92 29.58
C SER A 768 24.70 -24.19 29.90
N LEU A 769 24.69 -24.63 31.16
CA LEU A 769 25.35 -25.86 31.58
C LEU A 769 24.62 -27.11 31.09
N LEU A 770 23.28 -27.11 31.02
CA LEU A 770 22.54 -28.18 30.35
C LEU A 770 23.02 -28.34 28.90
N ALA A 771 23.16 -27.24 28.16
CA ALA A 771 23.65 -27.27 26.79
C ALA A 771 25.13 -27.69 26.68
N ALA A 772 25.97 -27.37 27.67
CA ALA A 772 27.40 -27.64 27.64
C ALA A 772 27.80 -29.04 28.13
N ASP A 773 27.04 -29.58 29.09
CA ASP A 773 27.43 -30.76 29.88
C ASP A 773 26.43 -31.93 29.78
N VAL A 774 25.16 -31.65 29.47
CA VAL A 774 24.11 -32.67 29.40
C VAL A 774 23.76 -33.00 27.95
N ILE A 775 23.46 -32.00 27.12
CA ILE A 775 23.11 -32.20 25.72
C ILE A 775 24.33 -32.75 24.96
N ARG A 776 24.16 -33.93 24.35
CA ARG A 776 25.26 -34.71 23.75
C ARG A 776 25.96 -33.99 22.59
N LYS A 777 25.20 -33.36 21.69
CA LYS A 777 25.73 -32.53 20.59
C LYS A 777 25.04 -31.17 20.56
N PRO A 778 25.75 -30.06 20.28
CA PRO A 778 25.13 -28.75 20.13
C PRO A 778 23.97 -28.73 19.11
N GLY A 779 24.09 -29.50 18.02
CA GLY A 779 23.03 -29.70 17.04
C GLY A 779 21.73 -30.33 17.57
N ASP A 780 21.78 -31.14 18.63
CA ASP A 780 20.59 -31.79 19.22
C ASP A 780 19.63 -30.72 19.82
N LEU A 781 20.15 -29.56 20.25
CA LEU A 781 19.35 -28.42 20.68
C LEU A 781 18.56 -27.78 19.52
N ILE A 782 19.16 -27.73 18.32
CA ILE A 782 18.51 -27.24 17.10
C ILE A 782 17.45 -28.24 16.62
N GLU A 783 17.71 -29.54 16.72
CA GLU A 783 16.71 -30.58 16.42
C GLU A 783 15.51 -30.48 17.36
N ALA A 784 15.74 -30.26 18.66
CA ALA A 784 14.67 -30.01 19.62
C ALA A 784 13.85 -28.76 19.26
N ALA A 785 14.50 -27.65 18.88
CA ALA A 785 13.81 -26.45 18.44
C ALA A 785 12.94 -26.69 17.19
N LYS A 786 13.44 -27.45 16.20
CA LYS A 786 12.68 -27.82 14.99
C LYS A 786 11.44 -28.66 15.29
N LYS A 787 11.48 -29.52 16.32
CA LYS A 787 10.29 -30.29 16.76
C LYS A 787 9.17 -29.39 17.29
N PHE A 788 9.48 -28.18 17.76
CA PHE A 788 8.51 -27.15 18.13
C PHE A 788 8.20 -26.18 16.97
N SER A 789 8.46 -26.60 15.73
CA SER A 789 8.20 -25.82 14.50
C SER A 789 9.00 -24.51 14.38
N PHE A 790 10.09 -24.35 15.13
CA PHE A 790 10.99 -23.20 14.95
C PHE A 790 11.86 -23.37 13.71
N GLY A 791 12.07 -22.26 12.99
CA GLY A 791 12.83 -22.26 11.74
C GLY A 791 12.04 -22.74 10.52
N SER A 792 10.75 -23.05 10.68
CA SER A 792 9.81 -23.40 9.61
C SER A 792 8.50 -22.60 9.76
N LYS A 793 7.74 -22.50 8.67
CA LYS A 793 6.36 -21.98 8.71
C LYS A 793 5.49 -22.90 9.56
N THR A 794 4.55 -22.36 10.33
CA THR A 794 3.63 -23.12 11.18
C THR A 794 2.51 -23.78 10.36
N GLY A 795 2.22 -23.25 9.16
CA GLY A 795 1.15 -23.75 8.31
C GLY A 795 -0.20 -23.09 8.58
N ILE A 796 -0.23 -21.93 9.25
CA ILE A 796 -1.43 -21.11 9.39
C ILE A 796 -2.03 -20.75 8.03
N ASP A 797 -3.35 -20.69 7.95
CA ASP A 797 -4.10 -20.30 6.75
C ASP A 797 -4.05 -18.78 6.47
N LEU A 798 -2.84 -18.21 6.46
CA LEU A 798 -2.57 -16.80 6.16
C LEU A 798 -1.33 -16.66 5.27
N PRO A 799 -1.33 -15.71 4.32
CA PRO A 799 -0.22 -15.54 3.41
C PRO A 799 0.97 -14.86 4.11
N TYR A 800 2.16 -14.97 3.52
CA TYR A 800 3.37 -14.23 3.93
C TYR A 800 3.92 -14.54 5.34
N GLU A 801 3.57 -15.69 5.94
CA GLU A 801 4.22 -16.18 7.16
C GLU A 801 5.75 -16.29 6.98
N ILE A 802 6.50 -15.81 7.97
CA ILE A 802 7.95 -15.95 8.02
C ILE A 802 8.36 -17.12 8.92
N PRO A 803 9.41 -17.90 8.56
CA PRO A 803 9.80 -19.10 9.30
C PRO A 803 10.66 -18.83 10.56
N GLY A 804 10.99 -17.57 10.86
CA GLY A 804 12.02 -17.25 11.84
C GLY A 804 13.42 -17.71 11.37
N LYS A 805 14.37 -17.86 12.29
CA LYS A 805 15.72 -18.32 12.00
C LYS A 805 16.34 -19.02 13.22
N LEU A 806 16.90 -20.19 12.98
CA LEU A 806 17.69 -20.93 13.96
C LEU A 806 19.20 -20.66 13.75
N PRO A 807 20.02 -20.72 14.82
CA PRO A 807 21.48 -20.64 14.70
C PRO A 807 22.09 -21.79 13.90
N SER A 808 23.19 -21.52 13.19
CA SER A 808 23.91 -22.49 12.35
C SER A 808 25.35 -22.76 12.79
N ASP A 809 25.87 -22.03 13.78
CA ASP A 809 27.27 -22.02 14.19
C ASP A 809 27.53 -22.68 15.56
N LEU A 810 26.52 -23.35 16.14
CA LEU A 810 26.57 -23.82 17.53
C LEU A 810 27.68 -24.85 17.81
N ASP A 811 28.07 -25.65 16.81
CA ASP A 811 29.14 -26.65 16.97
C ASP A 811 30.54 -26.00 17.08
N THR A 812 30.72 -24.81 16.49
CA THR A 812 32.00 -24.09 16.47
C THR A 812 32.05 -22.89 17.41
N ASN A 813 30.90 -22.47 17.94
CA ASN A 813 30.75 -21.27 18.76
C ASN A 813 30.12 -21.60 20.12
N PRO A 814 30.91 -22.03 21.12
CA PRO A 814 30.40 -22.34 22.45
C PRO A 814 29.67 -21.18 23.12
N THR A 815 30.10 -19.92 22.89
CA THR A 815 29.38 -18.74 23.40
C THR A 815 27.99 -18.62 22.75
N GLY A 816 27.91 -18.86 21.44
CA GLY A 816 26.65 -18.91 20.69
C GLY A 816 25.73 -20.01 21.18
N LEU A 817 26.26 -21.20 21.52
CA LEU A 817 25.51 -22.29 22.13
C LEU A 817 24.89 -21.89 23.48
N TYR A 818 25.68 -21.33 24.38
CA TYR A 818 25.20 -20.92 25.71
C TYR A 818 24.16 -19.79 25.62
N ALA A 819 24.36 -18.84 24.70
CA ALA A 819 23.38 -17.79 24.42
C ALA A 819 22.09 -18.36 23.79
N THR A 820 22.20 -19.33 22.89
CA THR A 820 21.03 -19.98 22.27
C THR A 820 20.24 -20.79 23.30
N ALA A 821 20.91 -21.45 24.25
CA ALA A 821 20.27 -22.21 25.33
C ALA A 821 19.31 -21.36 26.19
N ILE A 822 19.45 -20.03 26.16
CA ILE A 822 18.58 -19.06 26.84
C ILE A 822 17.77 -18.19 25.86
N GLY A 823 17.65 -18.65 24.60
CA GLY A 823 16.84 -18.02 23.55
C GLY A 823 17.41 -16.74 22.95
N GLN A 824 18.73 -16.55 22.98
CA GLN A 824 19.44 -15.41 22.39
C GLN A 824 20.26 -15.84 21.16
N HIS A 825 21.35 -15.12 20.87
CA HIS A 825 22.20 -15.30 19.68
C HIS A 825 21.44 -14.96 18.38
N THR A 826 21.60 -15.77 17.33
CA THR A 826 20.96 -15.58 16.02
C THR A 826 19.57 -16.21 15.93
N LEU A 827 19.05 -16.75 17.05
CA LEU A 827 17.70 -17.29 17.16
C LEU A 827 16.67 -16.17 17.09
N ILE A 828 15.78 -16.23 16.12
CA ILE A 828 14.58 -15.39 16.05
C ILE A 828 13.36 -16.25 15.73
N VAL A 829 12.26 -16.03 16.43
CA VAL A 829 11.00 -16.76 16.27
C VAL A 829 9.83 -15.78 16.26
N THR A 830 8.73 -16.17 15.62
CA THR A 830 7.50 -15.38 15.63
C THR A 830 6.69 -15.62 16.91
N PRO A 831 5.84 -14.66 17.32
CA PRO A 831 4.88 -14.90 18.40
C PRO A 831 3.98 -16.11 18.15
N LEU A 832 3.55 -16.34 16.90
CA LEU A 832 2.76 -17.52 16.52
C LEU A 832 3.53 -18.83 16.74
N GLN A 833 4.80 -18.90 16.32
CA GLN A 833 5.65 -20.06 16.60
C GLN A 833 5.75 -20.32 18.11
N THR A 834 5.88 -19.26 18.92
CA THR A 834 5.90 -19.40 20.38
C THR A 834 4.58 -19.93 20.94
N ALA A 835 3.44 -19.50 20.41
CA ALA A 835 2.14 -20.04 20.79
C ALA A 835 2.00 -21.53 20.43
N VAL A 836 2.51 -21.93 19.27
CA VAL A 836 2.60 -23.35 18.85
C VAL A 836 3.45 -24.15 19.85
N GLN A 837 4.63 -23.67 20.21
CA GLN A 837 5.47 -24.33 21.23
C GLN A 837 4.71 -24.54 22.55
N LEU A 838 4.08 -23.50 23.09
CA LEU A 838 3.37 -23.57 24.36
C LEU A 838 2.15 -24.50 24.28
N THR A 839 1.47 -24.49 23.14
CA THR A 839 0.34 -25.39 22.86
C THR A 839 0.79 -26.85 22.84
N SER A 840 1.84 -27.18 22.07
CA SER A 840 2.40 -28.53 22.05
C SER A 840 2.89 -28.99 23.41
N ILE A 841 3.36 -28.10 24.30
CA ILE A 841 3.70 -28.50 25.68
C ILE A 841 2.43 -28.79 26.49
N SER A 842 1.42 -27.91 26.40
CA SER A 842 0.20 -28.02 27.20
C SER A 842 -0.73 -29.17 26.78
N ASN A 843 -0.68 -29.61 25.52
CA ASN A 843 -1.46 -30.73 25.01
C ASN A 843 -0.73 -32.09 25.13
N GLY A 844 0.43 -32.14 25.78
CA GLY A 844 1.18 -33.40 25.99
C GLY A 844 2.16 -33.78 24.88
N GLY A 845 2.50 -32.87 23.98
CA GLY A 845 3.50 -33.06 22.91
C GLY A 845 2.90 -33.30 21.53
N HIS A 846 1.60 -33.02 21.35
CA HIS A 846 0.84 -33.27 20.14
C HIS A 846 0.83 -32.09 19.15
#